data_AF-A0A3D6CSC1-F1
#
_entry.id   AF-A0A3D6CSC1-F1
#
_cell.length_a   1.000
_cell.length_b   1.000
_cell.length_c   1.000
_cell.angle_alpha   90.00
_cell.angle_beta   90.00
_cell.angle_gamma   90.00
#
_symmetry.space_group_name_H-M   'P 1'
#
loop_
_entity.id
_entity.type
_entity.pdbx_description
1 polymer ?
#
loop_
_entity_poly.entity_id
_entity_poly.type
_entity_poly.pdbx_seq_one_letter_code
_entity_poly.pdbx_strand_id
1 'polypeptide(L)'
;MENDINASAARPETERSDAERAAADRPKEYFSVRLTLSGTAQEFEDPRQAGEAFFRADPADRPSVAHIDGNTARTMARTEIHGVHESGETRYFKSLPDSHAPDAEFRAGFLNAMEASLTERLGKVEWGKDGPAVTERLDTGLREDLEAFARRAPEKAATLWTDHSDAAPPGPELRAAVQAREEVADQEVATYRDALVEKPPIIATGDWVTTDANVELRPVAVATDWGIHTGYETNLPGGESEVTYSERTFPNSRESLRHAYDFYEGGEEGLELAVKHAAEMDRALREEPDQAPEGLVLEHRPQPELARPETAIYAGDEAQLVLTFGRDNENTRDLAEQLVADPEFRKVVAEHIPDAEATLGTGRFVDGEGSAGFLPDELLAVTSYGRDGGAEVLAKFPDEGPLSEALARHLAQSPVMAAYVEEERQRSDFEADPARAISAWVAQSTAQIDRLPPDRQDDLRAEMQGIAKEAAAAFGLDRESTEIAAPPRSTLYSTTISTNTLAIAGAEKDLDESSAKMLSATLSLHANIAGIDFKKLETRLETGAANSREEESWVKSDIADVAKRHGFDLGSVQGRSSAAERVDRFYERAAELIQSARSIEVTRGPDPLVEALGSLAKVQASQGSVAFRNENQARDFAEEMKERYGASVLKDIAAGRTEALAKDVPDPAARAAMALAVVSAAKEHPSLGLSAHEAEVAEHRMVAQSATRPPEHVRAHAHDRNQDREF
;
A
#
# COMPACT_ATOMS: atom_id res chain seq x y z
N MET A 1 38.06 68.04 -33.25
CA MET A 1 38.97 68.55 -32.21
C MET A 1 38.08 69.09 -31.13
N GLU A 2 37.77 68.27 -30.12
CA GLU A 2 38.55 68.11 -28.89
C GLU A 2 38.11 69.12 -27.82
N ASN A 3 37.63 68.55 -26.71
CA ASN A 3 37.93 68.84 -25.31
C ASN A 3 38.20 70.29 -24.87
N ASP A 4 37.52 70.75 -23.81
CA ASP A 4 38.09 70.74 -22.45
C ASP A 4 37.18 71.40 -21.38
N ILE A 5 36.93 70.63 -20.31
CA ILE A 5 37.20 70.91 -18.87
C ILE A 5 36.55 72.11 -18.13
N ASN A 6 35.64 71.72 -17.22
CA ASN A 6 35.37 72.08 -15.81
C ASN A 6 35.10 73.49 -15.25
N ALA A 7 34.16 73.44 -14.27
CA ALA A 7 34.03 74.13 -12.98
C ALA A 7 32.98 75.25 -12.88
N SER A 8 32.21 75.46 -11.81
CA SER A 8 31.78 74.75 -10.58
C SER A 8 30.84 75.70 -9.81
N ALA A 9 29.91 75.15 -9.00
CA ALA A 9 29.34 75.66 -7.71
C ALA A 9 27.81 75.53 -7.63
N ALA A 10 27.12 75.22 -6.52
CA ALA A 10 27.36 74.48 -5.27
C ALA A 10 26.01 74.55 -4.49
N ARG A 11 25.58 73.47 -3.80
CA ARG A 11 24.55 73.46 -2.72
C ARG A 11 24.83 72.29 -1.75
N PRO A 12 24.41 72.38 -0.48
CA PRO A 12 25.17 71.85 0.66
C PRO A 12 24.84 70.41 1.05
N GLU A 13 25.82 69.78 1.69
CA GLU A 13 25.88 68.42 2.19
C GLU A 13 25.02 68.21 3.44
N THR A 14 24.28 67.10 3.47
CA THR A 14 23.88 66.41 4.70
C THR A 14 24.44 65.00 4.62
N GLU A 15 25.07 64.59 5.72
CA GLU A 15 25.99 63.47 5.85
C GLU A 15 25.37 62.13 5.43
N ARG A 16 25.95 61.51 4.41
CA ARG A 16 25.88 60.06 4.18
C ARG A 16 26.91 59.42 5.12
N SER A 17 26.45 58.74 6.16
CA SER A 17 27.27 57.76 6.87
C SER A 17 26.57 56.40 6.88
N ASP A 18 27.19 55.50 6.12
CA ASP A 18 27.36 54.07 6.41
C ASP A 18 26.12 53.20 6.64
N ALA A 19 25.48 52.80 5.54
CA ALA A 19 25.02 51.43 5.34
C ALA A 19 25.01 51.03 3.84
N GLU A 20 26.00 51.47 3.06
CA GLU A 20 26.33 50.81 1.78
C GLU A 20 27.11 49.53 2.11
N ARG A 21 26.40 48.46 2.47
CA ARG A 21 26.94 47.12 2.27
C ARG A 21 27.15 46.94 0.77
N ALA A 22 28.36 46.53 0.39
CA ALA A 22 28.74 46.23 -0.98
C ALA A 22 27.66 45.36 -1.65
N ALA A 23 27.31 45.67 -2.91
CA ALA A 23 26.34 44.94 -3.73
C ALA A 23 26.67 43.43 -3.96
N ALA A 24 27.72 42.90 -3.31
CA ALA A 24 28.20 41.54 -3.42
C ALA A 24 27.66 40.58 -2.34
N ASP A 25 26.87 41.06 -1.37
CA ASP A 25 26.47 40.25 -0.19
C ASP A 25 24.95 40.26 0.09
N ARG A 26 24.11 40.54 -0.91
CA ARG A 26 22.64 40.38 -0.77
C ARG A 26 22.27 38.92 -1.02
N PRO A 27 21.50 38.26 -0.12
CA PRO A 27 20.97 36.92 -0.38
C PRO A 27 20.20 36.90 -1.70
N LYS A 28 20.30 35.80 -2.45
CA LYS A 28 19.65 35.64 -3.76
C LYS A 28 18.13 35.80 -3.67
N GLU A 29 17.54 35.44 -2.53
CA GLU A 29 16.10 35.54 -2.25
C GLU A 29 15.91 36.19 -0.86
N TYR A 30 15.06 37.20 -0.76
CA TYR A 30 14.71 37.84 0.51
C TYR A 30 13.34 38.54 0.48
N PHE A 31 12.84 38.88 1.65
CA PHE A 31 11.55 39.52 1.89
C PHE A 31 11.78 40.91 2.48
N SER A 32 11.27 41.95 1.83
CA SER A 32 11.40 43.33 2.30
C SER A 32 10.06 43.84 2.82
N VAL A 33 9.98 44.12 4.13
CA VAL A 33 8.85 44.79 4.77
C VAL A 33 9.13 46.29 4.78
N ARG A 34 8.38 47.04 3.98
CA ARG A 34 8.54 48.49 3.81
C ARG A 34 7.38 49.25 4.44
N LEU A 35 7.70 50.17 5.35
CA LEU A 35 6.75 51.13 5.89
C LEU A 35 6.63 52.30 4.91
N THR A 36 5.45 52.45 4.30
CA THR A 36 5.28 53.34 3.15
C THR A 36 5.36 54.81 3.55
N LEU A 37 4.83 55.18 4.71
CA LEU A 37 4.80 56.58 5.17
C LEU A 37 6.12 57.02 5.83
N SER A 38 6.70 56.19 6.69
CA SER A 38 7.98 56.46 7.36
C SER A 38 9.21 56.19 6.47
N GLY A 39 9.04 55.43 5.38
CA GLY A 39 10.08 55.18 4.38
C GLY A 39 11.13 54.15 4.78
N THR A 40 11.03 53.56 5.96
CA THR A 40 11.94 52.52 6.46
C THR A 40 11.62 51.16 5.83
N ALA A 41 12.65 50.33 5.63
CA ALA A 41 12.50 48.97 5.16
C ALA A 41 13.35 48.02 6.00
N GLN A 42 12.82 46.83 6.28
CA GLN A 42 13.52 45.74 6.94
C GLN A 42 13.52 44.52 6.03
N GLU A 43 14.68 43.88 5.90
CA GLU A 43 14.90 42.71 5.05
C GLU A 43 14.98 41.45 5.91
N PHE A 44 14.38 40.36 5.43
CA PHE A 44 14.31 39.06 6.08
C PHE A 44 14.64 37.96 5.08
N GLU A 45 15.41 36.97 5.48
CA GLU A 45 15.64 35.75 4.68
C GLU A 45 14.52 34.72 4.90
N ASP A 46 13.93 34.71 6.10
CA ASP A 46 12.84 33.81 6.46
C ASP A 46 11.46 34.45 6.18
N PRO A 47 10.61 33.86 5.31
CA PRO A 47 9.26 34.35 5.05
C PRO A 47 8.38 34.41 6.31
N ARG A 48 8.58 33.52 7.29
CA ARG A 48 7.82 33.51 8.55
C ARG A 48 8.11 34.77 9.37
N GLN A 49 9.39 35.12 9.50
CA GLN A 49 9.81 36.34 10.21
C GLN A 49 9.30 37.61 9.50
N ALA A 50 9.30 37.61 8.16
CA ALA A 50 8.70 38.70 7.39
C ALA A 50 7.19 38.84 7.64
N GLY A 51 6.47 37.71 7.74
CA GLY A 51 5.04 37.67 8.08
C GLY A 51 4.74 38.22 9.47
N GLU A 52 5.54 37.83 10.46
CA GLU A 52 5.48 38.32 11.84
C GLU A 52 5.77 39.82 11.92
N ALA A 53 6.82 40.28 11.26
CA ALA A 53 7.17 41.70 11.21
C ALA A 53 6.08 42.53 10.49
N PHE A 54 5.50 42.00 9.42
CA PHE A 54 4.40 42.62 8.72
C PHE A 54 3.15 42.74 9.60
N PHE A 55 2.83 41.73 10.42
CA PHE A 55 1.74 41.81 11.39
C PHE A 55 1.99 42.92 12.43
N ARG A 56 3.19 42.98 13.01
CA ARG A 56 3.54 43.95 14.06
C ARG A 56 3.68 45.40 13.60
N ALA A 57 3.98 45.62 12.32
CA ALA A 57 4.13 46.96 11.78
C ALA A 57 2.84 47.79 11.95
N ASP A 58 2.96 49.07 12.31
CA ASP A 58 1.81 49.96 12.48
C ASP A 58 1.01 50.03 11.15
N PRO A 59 -0.28 49.65 11.13
CA PRO A 59 -1.09 49.72 9.92
C PRO A 59 -1.25 51.16 9.38
N ALA A 60 -1.17 52.19 10.23
CA ALA A 60 -1.23 53.58 9.81
C ALA A 60 -0.07 53.96 8.87
N ASP A 61 1.10 53.35 9.07
CA ASP A 61 2.31 53.51 8.26
C ASP A 61 2.23 52.79 6.89
N ARG A 62 1.12 52.08 6.65
CA ARG A 62 0.82 51.31 5.44
C ARG A 62 1.96 50.37 5.04
N PRO A 63 2.30 49.39 5.87
CA PRO A 63 3.34 48.43 5.53
C PRO A 63 2.97 47.67 4.25
N SER A 64 3.98 47.32 3.48
CA SER A 64 3.90 46.44 2.31
C SER A 64 5.08 45.48 2.30
N VAL A 65 4.89 44.30 1.74
CA VAL A 65 5.92 43.26 1.66
C VAL A 65 6.23 42.96 0.21
N ALA A 66 7.50 43.01 -0.14
CA ALA A 66 8.00 42.57 -1.44
C ALA A 66 8.83 41.29 -1.27
N HIS A 67 8.56 40.29 -2.10
CA HIS A 67 9.45 39.16 -2.31
C HIS A 67 10.43 39.52 -3.43
N ILE A 68 11.72 39.36 -3.17
CA ILE A 68 12.78 39.70 -4.12
C ILE A 68 13.62 38.44 -4.32
N ASP A 69 13.60 37.91 -5.55
CA ASP A 69 14.39 36.76 -5.97
C ASP A 69 15.23 37.15 -7.20
N GLY A 70 16.52 37.34 -6.97
CA GLY A 70 17.50 37.80 -7.94
C GLY A 70 17.10 39.14 -8.56
N ASN A 71 16.65 39.09 -9.82
CA ASN A 71 16.24 40.28 -10.59
C ASN A 71 14.70 40.43 -10.68
N THR A 72 13.96 39.60 -9.96
CA THR A 72 12.49 39.60 -9.93
C THR A 72 12.01 40.12 -8.59
N ALA A 73 11.04 41.04 -8.60
CA ALA A 73 10.39 41.52 -7.38
C ALA A 73 8.87 41.45 -7.54
N ARG A 74 8.17 40.93 -6.54
CA ARG A 74 6.70 40.93 -6.48
C ARG A 74 6.21 41.49 -5.14
N THR A 75 5.11 42.23 -5.16
CA THR A 75 4.41 42.61 -3.93
C THR A 75 3.62 41.40 -3.43
N MET A 76 3.97 40.91 -2.24
CA MET A 76 3.29 39.80 -1.57
C MET A 76 2.08 40.28 -0.77
N ALA A 77 2.28 41.32 0.05
CA ALA A 77 1.28 41.78 1.00
C ALA A 77 1.26 43.30 1.03
N ARG A 78 0.10 43.89 1.32
CA ARG A 78 -0.05 45.34 1.47
C ARG A 78 -1.13 45.67 2.47
N THR A 79 -1.04 46.85 3.04
CA THR A 79 -2.09 47.41 3.90
C THR A 79 -3.01 48.28 3.06
N GLU A 80 -4.29 47.93 3.06
CA GLU A 80 -5.38 48.60 2.36
C GLU A 80 -6.28 49.35 3.34
N ILE A 81 -7.05 50.32 2.84
CA ILE A 81 -8.03 51.06 3.66
C ILE A 81 -9.42 50.55 3.31
N HIS A 82 -10.12 50.02 4.31
CA HIS A 82 -11.45 49.42 4.20
C HIS A 82 -12.49 50.32 4.91
N GLY A 83 -12.43 51.63 4.64
CA GLY A 83 -13.37 52.62 5.16
C GLY A 83 -12.95 53.25 6.50
N VAL A 84 -13.94 53.71 7.26
CA VAL A 84 -13.78 54.42 8.54
C VAL A 84 -14.75 53.79 9.56
N HIS A 85 -14.31 53.59 10.80
CA HIS A 85 -15.15 53.15 11.91
C HIS A 85 -16.21 54.20 12.25
N GLU A 86 -17.26 53.82 12.98
CA GLU A 86 -18.27 54.74 13.51
C GLU A 86 -17.67 55.80 14.45
N SER A 87 -16.52 55.50 15.07
CA SER A 87 -15.71 56.42 15.89
C SER A 87 -14.92 57.46 15.09
N GLY A 88 -14.88 57.36 13.75
CA GLY A 88 -14.10 58.23 12.87
C GLY A 88 -12.66 57.76 12.59
N GLU A 89 -12.24 56.63 13.15
CA GLU A 89 -10.92 56.03 12.93
C GLU A 89 -10.84 55.29 11.58
N THR A 90 -9.68 55.28 10.91
CA THR A 90 -9.52 54.60 9.61
C THR A 90 -9.41 53.09 9.79
N ARG A 91 -10.18 52.32 9.02
CA ARG A 91 -10.10 50.86 9.00
C ARG A 91 -8.99 50.40 8.07
N TYR A 92 -7.99 49.72 8.62
CA TYR A 92 -6.88 49.16 7.86
C TYR A 92 -7.02 47.65 7.74
N PHE A 93 -6.74 47.13 6.54
CA PHE A 93 -6.76 45.70 6.25
C PHE A 93 -5.43 45.26 5.66
N LYS A 94 -4.77 44.29 6.30
CA LYS A 94 -3.53 43.69 5.79
C LYS A 94 -3.86 42.48 4.91
N SER A 95 -3.58 42.59 3.61
CA SER A 95 -3.77 41.49 2.66
C SER A 95 -2.72 40.40 2.88
N LEU A 96 -3.12 39.14 2.74
CA LEU A 96 -2.21 38.00 2.80
C LEU A 96 -2.10 37.34 1.42
N PRO A 97 -0.89 36.94 0.99
CA PRO A 97 -0.69 36.27 -0.29
C PRO A 97 -1.12 34.80 -0.22
N ASP A 98 -1.58 34.21 -1.32
CA ASP A 98 -2.04 32.81 -1.40
C ASP A 98 -1.52 32.00 -2.60
N SER A 99 -0.72 32.60 -3.47
CA SER A 99 -0.55 32.12 -4.85
C SER A 99 0.78 31.40 -5.12
N HIS A 100 1.77 31.47 -4.22
CA HIS A 100 3.13 30.94 -4.44
C HIS A 100 3.66 30.20 -3.21
N ALA A 101 4.66 29.33 -3.41
CA ALA A 101 5.24 28.48 -2.35
C ALA A 101 5.65 29.23 -1.06
N PRO A 102 6.40 30.35 -1.09
CA PRO A 102 6.78 31.07 0.15
C PRO A 102 5.61 31.80 0.82
N ASP A 103 4.45 31.90 0.17
CA ASP A 103 3.28 32.59 0.72
C ASP A 103 2.70 31.81 1.91
N ALA A 104 2.77 30.48 1.89
CA ALA A 104 2.25 29.64 2.98
C ALA A 104 3.00 29.89 4.30
N GLU A 105 4.33 29.96 4.23
CA GLU A 105 5.16 30.21 5.41
C GLU A 105 5.03 31.64 5.91
N PHE A 106 4.96 32.62 5.01
CA PHE A 106 4.66 34.01 5.36
C PHE A 106 3.31 34.14 6.08
N ARG A 107 2.25 33.48 5.56
CA ARG A 107 0.93 33.45 6.22
C ARG A 107 1.01 32.81 7.60
N ALA A 108 1.73 31.71 7.75
CA ALA A 108 1.91 31.04 9.04
C ALA A 108 2.57 31.98 10.07
N GLY A 109 3.64 32.68 9.69
CA GLY A 109 4.29 33.67 10.56
C GLY A 109 3.36 34.81 10.98
N PHE A 110 2.59 35.35 10.03
CA PHE A 110 1.59 36.39 10.31
C PHE A 110 0.50 35.91 11.27
N LEU A 111 -0.08 34.72 11.02
CA LEU A 111 -1.18 34.19 11.83
C LEU A 111 -0.72 33.80 13.24
N ASN A 112 0.48 33.25 13.40
CA ASN A 112 1.03 32.95 14.72
C ASN A 112 1.28 34.22 15.54
N ALA A 113 1.75 35.30 14.90
CA ALA A 113 1.92 36.59 15.57
C ALA A 113 0.57 37.21 15.98
N MET A 114 -0.46 37.05 15.14
CA MET A 114 -1.83 37.46 15.43
C MET A 114 -2.43 36.67 16.58
N GLU A 115 -2.31 35.34 16.57
CA GLU A 115 -2.74 34.45 17.65
C GLU A 115 -2.11 34.86 18.99
N ALA A 116 -0.78 35.01 19.05
CA ALA A 116 -0.07 35.43 20.26
C ALA A 116 -0.54 36.79 20.78
N SER A 117 -0.77 37.76 19.89
CA SER A 117 -1.29 39.08 20.26
C SER A 117 -2.72 39.02 20.81
N LEU A 118 -3.58 38.19 20.20
CA LEU A 118 -4.94 37.97 20.65
C LEU A 118 -4.98 37.27 22.02
N THR A 119 -4.18 36.22 22.23
CA THR A 119 -4.04 35.55 23.52
C THR A 119 -3.63 36.52 24.62
N GLU A 120 -2.62 37.35 24.37
CA GLU A 120 -2.15 38.34 25.35
C GLU A 120 -3.23 39.38 25.68
N ARG A 121 -3.95 39.87 24.66
CA ARG A 121 -5.00 40.89 24.85
C ARG A 121 -6.24 40.33 25.53
N LEU A 122 -6.67 39.12 25.17
CA LEU A 122 -7.80 38.43 25.81
C LEU A 122 -7.48 38.07 27.27
N GLY A 123 -6.24 37.70 27.59
CA GLY A 123 -5.79 37.45 28.95
C GLY A 123 -5.82 38.69 29.87
N LYS A 124 -5.87 39.90 29.30
CA LYS A 124 -6.00 41.16 30.05
C LYS A 124 -7.45 41.61 30.23
N VAL A 125 -8.42 40.91 29.64
CA VAL A 125 -9.86 41.21 29.77
C VAL A 125 -10.37 40.57 31.05
N GLU A 126 -11.09 41.34 31.88
CA GLU A 126 -11.73 40.80 33.08
C GLU A 126 -13.05 40.08 32.74
N TRP A 127 -13.13 38.80 33.07
CA TRP A 127 -14.30 37.95 32.85
C TRP A 127 -15.06 37.75 34.17
N GLY A 128 -16.21 38.39 34.33
CA GLY A 128 -17.06 38.28 35.53
C GLY A 128 -18.56 38.32 35.22
N LYS A 129 -19.36 37.74 36.12
CA LYS A 129 -20.84 37.57 35.98
C LYS A 129 -21.64 38.88 36.13
N ASP A 130 -21.09 39.90 36.78
CA ASP A 130 -21.78 41.17 37.09
C ASP A 130 -21.28 42.39 36.29
N GLY A 131 -20.46 42.17 35.24
CA GLY A 131 -19.86 43.24 34.42
C GLY A 131 -20.62 43.55 33.11
N PRO A 132 -20.28 44.66 32.42
CA PRO A 132 -20.89 45.05 31.14
C PRO A 132 -20.82 43.95 30.08
N ALA A 133 -21.67 44.02 29.05
CA ALA A 133 -21.75 42.96 28.03
C ALA A 133 -20.39 42.74 27.35
N VAL A 134 -20.12 41.54 26.84
CA VAL A 134 -18.82 41.19 26.25
C VAL A 134 -18.42 42.10 25.08
N THR A 135 -19.39 42.60 24.32
CA THR A 135 -19.19 43.60 23.27
C THR A 135 -18.71 44.96 23.80
N GLU A 136 -18.96 45.27 25.07
CA GLU A 136 -18.54 46.50 25.74
C GLU A 136 -17.16 46.36 26.42
N ARG A 137 -16.69 45.13 26.66
CA ARG A 137 -15.35 44.84 27.26
C ARG A 137 -14.24 44.82 26.23
N LEU A 138 -14.54 44.32 25.04
CA LEU A 138 -13.57 44.22 23.95
C LEU A 138 -13.48 45.55 23.22
N ASP A 139 -12.26 46.10 23.14
CA ASP A 139 -12.02 47.26 22.28
C ASP A 139 -12.34 46.93 20.81
N THR A 140 -12.67 47.95 20.02
CA THR A 140 -13.08 47.80 18.62
C THR A 140 -12.02 47.10 17.78
N GLY A 141 -10.73 47.34 18.06
CA GLY A 141 -9.63 46.67 17.36
C GLY A 141 -9.55 45.18 17.71
N LEU A 142 -9.74 44.81 18.99
CA LEU A 142 -9.71 43.42 19.42
C LEU A 142 -10.83 42.60 18.78
N ARG A 143 -12.03 43.19 18.65
CA ARG A 143 -13.15 42.54 17.95
C ARG A 143 -12.86 42.33 16.47
N GLU A 144 -12.29 43.33 15.80
CA GLU A 144 -11.96 43.21 14.37
C GLU A 144 -10.82 42.22 14.12
N ASP A 145 -9.81 42.17 15.00
CA ASP A 145 -8.73 41.20 14.92
C ASP A 145 -9.23 39.76 15.18
N LEU A 146 -10.16 39.57 16.12
CA LEU A 146 -10.81 38.28 16.37
C LEU A 146 -11.62 37.81 15.15
N GLU A 147 -12.40 38.71 14.55
CA GLU A 147 -13.16 38.42 13.32
C GLU A 147 -12.23 38.13 12.13
N ALA A 148 -11.13 38.88 12.00
CA ALA A 148 -10.13 38.64 10.96
C ALA A 148 -9.39 37.31 11.17
N PHE A 149 -9.11 36.93 12.43
CA PHE A 149 -8.50 35.66 12.77
C PHE A 149 -9.46 34.50 12.52
N ALA A 150 -10.72 34.62 12.94
CA ALA A 150 -11.77 33.61 12.67
C ALA A 150 -11.96 33.35 11.17
N ARG A 151 -11.96 34.41 10.34
CA ARG A 151 -12.04 34.25 8.88
C ARG A 151 -10.87 33.48 8.28
N ARG A 152 -9.68 33.54 8.89
CA ARG A 152 -8.43 32.99 8.35
C ARG A 152 -8.04 31.65 8.97
N ALA A 153 -8.40 31.43 10.23
CA ALA A 153 -8.08 30.26 11.05
C ALA A 153 -9.25 29.98 12.02
N PRO A 154 -10.41 29.51 11.51
CA PRO A 154 -11.65 29.40 12.29
C PRO A 154 -11.51 28.49 13.51
N GLU A 155 -10.89 27.31 13.35
CA GLU A 155 -10.69 26.35 14.45
C GLU A 155 -9.85 26.95 15.58
N LYS A 156 -8.72 27.58 15.24
CA LYS A 156 -7.85 28.24 16.23
C LYS A 156 -8.55 29.39 16.93
N ALA A 157 -9.35 30.17 16.20
CA ALA A 157 -10.10 31.28 16.76
C ALA A 157 -11.19 30.80 17.73
N ALA A 158 -11.88 29.71 17.40
CA ALA A 158 -12.87 29.08 18.27
C ALA A 158 -12.23 28.57 19.57
N THR A 159 -11.08 27.89 19.46
CA THR A 159 -10.30 27.44 20.63
C THR A 159 -9.87 28.61 21.49
N LEU A 160 -9.22 29.60 20.89
CA LEU A 160 -8.76 30.79 21.59
C LEU A 160 -9.89 31.56 22.29
N TRP A 161 -11.09 31.61 21.69
CA TRP A 161 -12.24 32.24 22.34
C TRP A 161 -12.73 31.44 23.54
N THR A 162 -12.93 30.13 23.36
CA THR A 162 -13.49 29.23 24.38
C THR A 162 -12.58 29.12 25.61
N ASP A 163 -11.26 29.10 25.40
CA ASP A 163 -10.27 29.01 26.50
C ASP A 163 -10.25 30.25 27.40
N HIS A 164 -10.73 31.39 26.89
CA HIS A 164 -10.71 32.67 27.59
C HIS A 164 -12.09 33.17 28.01
N SER A 165 -13.18 32.67 27.42
CA SER A 165 -14.54 33.19 27.67
C SER A 165 -15.65 32.18 27.39
N ASP A 166 -16.61 32.10 28.33
CA ASP A 166 -17.88 31.37 28.14
C ASP A 166 -18.98 32.24 27.49
N ALA A 167 -18.65 33.45 27.04
CA ALA A 167 -19.64 34.37 26.52
C ALA A 167 -19.90 34.20 25.03
N ALA A 168 -21.05 34.72 24.57
CA ALA A 168 -21.42 34.73 23.17
C ALA A 168 -20.34 35.42 22.31
N PRO A 169 -19.82 34.76 21.26
CA PRO A 169 -18.74 35.31 20.45
C PRO A 169 -19.13 36.61 19.72
N PRO A 170 -18.24 37.62 19.71
CA PRO A 170 -18.46 38.87 18.98
C PRO A 170 -18.36 38.63 17.48
N GLY A 171 -19.35 39.13 16.73
CA GLY A 171 -19.36 39.11 15.27
C GLY A 171 -19.80 37.76 14.65
N PRO A 172 -20.02 37.73 13.32
CA PRO A 172 -20.57 36.57 12.63
C PRO A 172 -19.55 35.46 12.38
N GLU A 173 -18.29 35.77 12.05
CA GLU A 173 -17.29 34.77 11.64
C GLU A 173 -16.85 33.95 12.84
N LEU A 174 -16.56 34.62 13.96
CA LEU A 174 -16.14 33.92 15.19
C LEU A 174 -17.30 33.10 15.77
N ARG A 175 -18.54 33.60 15.68
CA ARG A 175 -19.71 32.84 16.12
C ARG A 175 -19.90 31.58 15.29
N ALA A 176 -19.76 31.66 13.97
CA ALA A 176 -19.84 30.49 13.10
C ALA A 176 -18.73 29.48 13.43
N ALA A 177 -17.50 29.95 13.70
CA ALA A 177 -16.39 29.08 14.06
C ALA A 177 -16.60 28.36 15.40
N VAL A 178 -17.09 29.06 16.44
CA VAL A 178 -17.42 28.46 17.74
C VAL A 178 -18.57 27.49 17.62
N GLN A 179 -19.64 27.86 16.89
CA GLN A 179 -20.78 26.98 16.67
C GLN A 179 -20.39 25.70 15.90
N ALA A 180 -19.55 25.81 14.87
CA ALA A 180 -19.06 24.65 14.14
C ALA A 180 -18.24 23.70 15.04
N ARG A 181 -17.47 24.24 16.00
CA ARG A 181 -16.76 23.43 16.99
C ARG A 181 -17.71 22.75 17.97
N GLU A 182 -18.72 23.47 18.45
CA GLU A 182 -19.77 22.90 19.31
C GLU A 182 -20.55 21.81 18.58
N GLU A 183 -20.89 21.99 17.30
CA GLU A 183 -21.56 20.97 16.49
C GLU A 183 -20.69 19.72 16.26
N VAL A 184 -19.38 19.88 16.08
CA VAL A 184 -18.44 18.74 16.05
C VAL A 184 -18.38 18.05 17.41
N ALA A 185 -18.31 18.80 18.51
CA ALA A 185 -18.31 18.24 19.87
C ALA A 185 -19.64 17.52 20.19
N ASP A 186 -20.78 18.09 19.80
CA ASP A 186 -22.10 17.49 19.94
C ASP A 186 -22.24 16.26 19.04
N GLN A 187 -21.64 16.26 17.84
CA GLN A 187 -21.58 15.10 16.97
C GLN A 187 -20.68 14.02 17.56
N GLU A 188 -19.54 14.35 18.16
CA GLU A 188 -18.68 13.42 18.88
C GLU A 188 -19.38 12.83 20.11
N VAL A 189 -20.09 13.65 20.88
CA VAL A 189 -20.90 13.22 22.03
C VAL A 189 -22.09 12.38 21.57
N ALA A 190 -22.75 12.72 20.47
CA ALA A 190 -23.83 11.92 19.89
C ALA A 190 -23.31 10.59 19.33
N THR A 191 -22.15 10.60 18.68
CA THR A 191 -21.45 9.38 18.22
C THR A 191 -21.06 8.52 19.43
N TYR A 192 -20.59 9.12 20.51
CA TYR A 192 -20.29 8.45 21.77
C TYR A 192 -21.56 7.88 22.43
N ARG A 193 -22.69 8.59 22.36
CA ARG A 193 -23.97 8.17 22.95
C ARG A 193 -24.68 7.09 22.13
N ASP A 194 -24.55 7.13 20.81
CA ASP A 194 -25.03 6.09 19.90
C ASP A 194 -24.15 4.83 19.97
N ALA A 195 -22.83 4.99 20.15
CA ALA A 195 -21.89 3.88 20.42
C ALA A 195 -22.11 3.20 21.79
N LEU A 196 -22.73 3.90 22.75
CA LEU A 196 -23.11 3.34 24.06
C LEU A 196 -24.42 2.52 24.03
N VAL A 197 -25.20 2.57 22.95
CA VAL A 197 -26.49 1.86 22.83
C VAL A 197 -26.34 0.49 22.15
N GLU A 198 -25.32 0.29 21.33
CA GLU A 198 -24.91 -1.06 20.92
C GLU A 198 -23.95 -1.63 21.98
N LYS A 199 -24.24 -2.83 22.51
CA LYS A 199 -23.27 -3.54 23.35
C LYS A 199 -21.97 -3.63 22.56
N PRO A 200 -20.85 -3.05 23.05
CA PRO A 200 -19.63 -3.01 22.27
C PRO A 200 -19.19 -4.45 21.94
N PRO A 201 -18.77 -4.72 20.69
CA PRO A 201 -18.48 -6.06 20.24
C PRO A 201 -17.35 -6.68 21.06
N ILE A 202 -17.65 -7.79 21.71
CA ILE A 202 -16.65 -8.64 22.33
C ILE A 202 -15.92 -9.38 21.20
N ILE A 203 -14.65 -9.05 21.00
CA ILE A 203 -13.83 -9.61 19.91
C ILE A 203 -13.01 -10.82 20.32
N ALA A 204 -12.81 -11.02 21.63
CA ALA A 204 -12.22 -12.23 22.19
C ALA A 204 -12.74 -12.46 23.61
N THR A 205 -12.86 -13.73 24.01
CA THR A 205 -13.32 -14.12 25.35
C THR A 205 -12.37 -15.13 25.94
N GLY A 206 -12.08 -15.01 27.23
CA GLY A 206 -11.56 -16.11 28.02
C GLY A 206 -12.68 -17.07 28.45
N ASP A 207 -12.30 -18.17 29.10
CA ASP A 207 -13.28 -19.09 29.67
C ASP A 207 -14.00 -18.49 30.89
N TRP A 208 -15.20 -18.99 31.14
CA TRP A 208 -15.96 -18.72 32.35
C TRP A 208 -15.22 -19.23 33.59
N VAL A 209 -15.16 -18.38 34.61
CA VAL A 209 -14.58 -18.65 35.91
C VAL A 209 -15.60 -18.26 36.98
N THR A 210 -15.75 -19.13 37.97
CA THR A 210 -16.53 -18.82 39.17
C THR A 210 -15.59 -18.19 40.19
N THR A 211 -15.88 -16.96 40.59
CA THR A 211 -15.11 -16.26 41.63
C THR A 211 -15.47 -16.74 43.03
N ASP A 212 -14.65 -16.39 44.02
CA ASP A 212 -14.87 -16.64 45.45
C ASP A 212 -16.20 -16.08 45.97
N ALA A 213 -16.78 -15.10 45.27
CA ALA A 213 -18.09 -14.52 45.55
C ALA A 213 -19.26 -15.30 44.91
N ASN A 214 -19.01 -16.47 44.31
CA ASN A 214 -19.96 -17.26 43.50
C ASN A 214 -20.54 -16.48 42.31
N VAL A 215 -19.76 -15.57 41.73
CA VAL A 215 -20.12 -14.86 40.50
C VAL A 215 -19.41 -15.53 39.33
N GLU A 216 -20.17 -15.97 38.33
CA GLU A 216 -19.63 -16.46 37.05
C GLU A 216 -19.23 -15.25 36.20
N LEU A 217 -17.96 -15.17 35.84
CA LEU A 217 -17.43 -14.15 34.96
C LEU A 217 -16.40 -14.71 34.00
N ARG A 218 -16.28 -14.12 32.81
CA ARG A 218 -15.20 -14.42 31.87
C ARG A 218 -14.47 -13.16 31.45
N PRO A 219 -13.13 -13.19 31.30
CA PRO A 219 -12.39 -12.13 30.65
C PRO A 219 -12.92 -11.87 29.24
N VAL A 220 -12.99 -10.61 28.84
CA VAL A 220 -13.38 -10.22 27.48
C VAL A 220 -12.47 -9.12 26.96
N ALA A 221 -12.11 -9.22 25.69
CA ALA A 221 -11.55 -8.11 24.94
C ALA A 221 -12.70 -7.38 24.22
N VAL A 222 -12.89 -6.12 24.57
CA VAL A 222 -13.98 -5.29 24.04
C VAL A 222 -13.40 -4.35 23.00
N ALA A 223 -13.87 -4.45 21.76
CA ALA A 223 -13.50 -3.49 20.72
C ALA A 223 -14.45 -2.30 20.76
N THR A 224 -13.86 -1.12 20.81
CA THR A 224 -14.57 0.15 20.62
C THR A 224 -13.92 0.92 19.47
N ASP A 225 -14.53 2.02 19.05
CA ASP A 225 -13.95 2.93 18.04
C ASP A 225 -12.59 3.52 18.47
N TRP A 226 -12.25 3.43 19.77
CA TRP A 226 -11.03 3.98 20.36
C TRP A 226 -9.92 2.94 20.50
N GLY A 227 -10.23 1.66 20.29
CA GLY A 227 -9.27 0.56 20.37
C GLY A 227 -9.81 -0.66 21.10
N ILE A 228 -8.90 -1.54 21.51
CA ILE A 228 -9.23 -2.79 22.20
C ILE A 228 -9.03 -2.59 23.71
N HIS A 229 -10.04 -2.90 24.50
CA HIS A 229 -10.06 -2.72 25.95
C HIS A 229 -10.07 -4.08 26.66
N THR A 230 -9.55 -4.14 27.89
CA THR A 230 -9.68 -5.33 28.74
C THR A 230 -10.92 -5.26 29.59
N GLY A 231 -11.56 -6.38 29.89
CA GLY A 231 -12.83 -6.37 30.59
C GLY A 231 -13.34 -7.74 31.02
N TYR A 232 -14.58 -7.74 31.51
CA TYR A 232 -15.32 -8.90 31.99
C TYR A 232 -16.74 -8.92 31.51
N GLU A 233 -17.21 -10.12 31.21
CA GLU A 233 -18.64 -10.40 31.15
C GLU A 233 -19.04 -11.19 32.39
N THR A 234 -20.00 -10.66 33.14
CA THR A 234 -20.57 -11.24 34.36
C THR A 234 -21.95 -11.80 34.08
N ASN A 235 -22.20 -13.04 34.52
CA ASN A 235 -23.52 -13.67 34.44
C ASN A 235 -24.31 -13.36 35.72
N LEU A 236 -25.32 -12.49 35.63
CA LEU A 236 -26.12 -12.07 36.79
C LEU A 236 -27.21 -13.10 37.13
N PRO A 237 -27.66 -13.17 38.41
CA PRO A 237 -28.77 -14.03 38.81
C PRO A 237 -30.06 -13.63 38.09
N GLY A 238 -30.42 -14.36 37.03
CA GLY A 238 -31.52 -14.01 36.12
C GLY A 238 -31.24 -14.29 34.64
N GLY A 239 -29.99 -14.61 34.29
CA GLY A 239 -29.59 -14.91 32.91
C GLY A 239 -29.28 -13.68 32.06
N GLU A 240 -29.10 -12.52 32.68
CA GLU A 240 -28.62 -11.30 32.02
C GLU A 240 -27.10 -11.22 32.17
N SER A 241 -26.39 -11.00 31.05
CA SER A 241 -24.95 -10.76 31.07
C SER A 241 -24.64 -9.26 31.03
N GLU A 242 -23.84 -8.80 31.98
CA GLU A 242 -23.29 -7.44 32.05
C GLU A 242 -21.83 -7.44 31.61
N VAL A 243 -21.40 -6.42 30.87
CA VAL A 243 -20.02 -6.29 30.38
C VAL A 243 -19.39 -5.04 30.98
N THR A 244 -18.23 -5.17 31.61
CA THR A 244 -17.42 -4.08 32.18
C THR A 244 -16.05 -4.09 31.51
N TYR A 245 -15.51 -2.94 31.11
CA TYR A 245 -14.20 -2.86 30.44
C TYR A 245 -13.43 -1.59 30.83
N SER A 246 -12.11 -1.63 30.64
CA SER A 246 -11.17 -0.59 31.03
C SER A 246 -11.20 0.62 30.10
N GLU A 247 -10.83 1.80 30.60
CA GLU A 247 -10.57 2.99 29.78
C GLU A 247 -9.26 2.83 28.98
N ARG A 248 -8.30 2.07 29.51
CA ARG A 248 -7.02 1.80 28.84
C ARG A 248 -7.21 0.95 27.58
N THR A 249 -6.52 1.34 26.50
CA THR A 249 -6.45 0.60 25.25
C THR A 249 -5.20 -0.27 25.17
N PHE A 250 -5.36 -1.42 24.51
CA PHE A 250 -4.33 -2.42 24.27
C PHE A 250 -4.12 -2.61 22.77
N PRO A 251 -2.90 -2.98 22.35
CA PRO A 251 -2.56 -3.12 20.93
C PRO A 251 -3.28 -4.31 20.26
N ASN A 252 -3.65 -5.35 21.02
CA ASN A 252 -4.38 -6.52 20.53
C ASN A 252 -5.22 -7.17 21.63
N SER A 253 -6.09 -8.11 21.25
CA SER A 253 -7.00 -8.82 22.15
C SER A 253 -6.27 -9.68 23.19
N ARG A 254 -5.07 -10.20 22.89
CA ARG A 254 -4.27 -11.00 23.81
C ARG A 254 -3.70 -10.18 24.95
N GLU A 255 -3.08 -9.04 24.65
CA GLU A 255 -2.58 -8.11 25.65
C GLU A 255 -3.72 -7.55 26.51
N SER A 256 -4.88 -7.31 25.90
CA SER A 256 -6.10 -7.00 26.65
C SER A 256 -6.49 -8.14 27.61
N LEU A 257 -6.69 -9.38 27.13
CA LEU A 257 -7.10 -10.51 27.96
C LEU A 257 -6.09 -10.86 29.06
N ARG A 258 -4.79 -10.67 28.81
CA ARG A 258 -3.71 -10.86 29.79
C ARG A 258 -3.93 -10.01 31.04
N HIS A 259 -4.37 -8.77 30.84
CA HIS A 259 -4.56 -7.79 31.90
C HIS A 259 -5.99 -7.72 32.45
N ALA A 260 -6.88 -8.61 32.00
CA ALA A 260 -8.22 -8.65 32.53
C ALA A 260 -8.18 -8.86 34.05
N TYR A 261 -7.44 -9.84 34.56
CA TYR A 261 -7.45 -10.16 36.00
C TYR A 261 -6.95 -9.01 36.87
N ASP A 262 -5.94 -8.29 36.40
CA ASP A 262 -5.46 -7.06 37.04
C ASP A 262 -6.56 -5.98 37.11
N PHE A 263 -7.36 -5.84 36.04
CA PHE A 263 -8.48 -4.90 35.98
C PHE A 263 -9.67 -5.30 36.87
N TYR A 264 -9.98 -6.60 37.00
CA TYR A 264 -11.04 -7.05 37.90
C TYR A 264 -10.71 -6.79 39.38
N GLU A 265 -9.47 -7.07 39.77
CA GLU A 265 -9.05 -7.01 41.17
C GLU A 265 -8.75 -5.58 41.63
N GLY A 266 -8.15 -4.75 40.77
CA GLY A 266 -7.67 -3.42 41.14
C GLY A 266 -8.27 -2.26 40.34
N GLY A 267 -9.23 -2.52 39.45
CA GLY A 267 -9.77 -1.51 38.54
C GLY A 267 -8.68 -0.88 37.67
N GLU A 268 -8.83 0.39 37.32
CA GLU A 268 -7.84 1.13 36.51
C GLU A 268 -6.48 1.25 37.20
N GLU A 269 -6.44 1.40 38.53
CA GLU A 269 -5.18 1.55 39.27
C GLU A 269 -4.37 0.24 39.30
N GLY A 270 -5.04 -0.91 39.50
CA GLY A 270 -4.41 -2.23 39.42
C GLY A 270 -3.90 -2.55 38.02
N LEU A 271 -4.69 -2.19 37.01
CA LEU A 271 -4.33 -2.31 35.61
C LEU A 271 -3.06 -1.49 35.26
N GLU A 272 -2.99 -0.24 35.71
CA GLU A 272 -1.84 0.63 35.45
C GLU A 272 -0.55 0.10 36.10
N LEU A 273 -0.65 -0.42 37.33
CA LEU A 273 0.47 -1.06 38.04
C LEU A 273 0.98 -2.30 37.29
N ALA A 274 0.08 -3.18 36.85
CA ALA A 274 0.45 -4.40 36.14
C ALA A 274 1.13 -4.10 34.79
N VAL A 275 0.60 -3.14 34.03
CA VAL A 275 1.20 -2.74 32.75
C VAL A 275 2.57 -2.08 32.96
N LYS A 276 2.73 -1.26 34.01
CA LYS A 276 4.03 -0.66 34.34
C LYS A 276 5.07 -1.72 34.71
N HIS A 277 4.68 -2.73 35.50
CA HIS A 277 5.56 -3.83 35.85
C HIS A 277 5.97 -4.65 34.61
N ALA A 278 5.03 -4.94 33.70
CA ALA A 278 5.33 -5.60 32.43
C ALA A 278 6.29 -4.78 31.56
N ALA A 279 6.10 -3.46 31.48
CA ALA A 279 6.99 -2.57 30.72
C ALA A 279 8.40 -2.44 31.34
N GLU A 280 8.51 -2.51 32.67
CA GLU A 280 9.80 -2.54 33.38
C GLU A 280 10.56 -3.85 33.11
N MET A 281 9.84 -4.98 33.04
CA MET A 281 10.42 -6.26 32.63
C MET A 281 10.92 -6.23 31.17
N ASP A 282 10.11 -5.69 30.24
CA ASP A 282 10.48 -5.50 28.83
C ASP A 282 11.69 -4.57 28.62
N ARG A 283 11.90 -3.63 29.55
CA ARG A 283 13.07 -2.74 29.54
C ARG A 283 14.32 -3.47 30.01
N ALA A 284 14.22 -4.25 31.08
CA ALA A 284 15.32 -5.08 31.57
C ALA A 284 15.79 -6.08 30.49
N LEU A 285 14.86 -6.63 29.70
CA LEU A 285 15.15 -7.54 28.58
C LEU A 285 15.87 -6.89 27.40
N ARG A 286 15.74 -5.57 27.19
CA ARG A 286 16.47 -4.85 26.12
C ARG A 286 17.88 -4.43 26.51
N GLU A 287 18.16 -4.28 27.81
CA GLU A 287 19.43 -3.76 28.31
C GLU A 287 20.48 -4.87 28.51
N GLU A 288 20.08 -6.14 28.69
CA GLU A 288 20.99 -7.29 28.84
C GLU A 288 20.53 -8.56 28.06
N PRO A 289 20.72 -8.63 26.73
CA PRO A 289 20.24 -9.74 25.91
C PRO A 289 20.99 -11.08 26.11
N ASP A 290 22.17 -11.07 26.74
CA ASP A 290 23.03 -12.25 26.90
C ASP A 290 22.80 -13.04 28.21
N GLN A 291 21.79 -12.69 29.02
CA GLN A 291 21.56 -13.27 30.35
C GLN A 291 20.27 -14.11 30.50
N ALA A 292 19.38 -14.11 29.49
CA ALA A 292 18.19 -14.96 29.52
C ALA A 292 18.51 -16.39 29.04
N PRO A 293 18.14 -17.44 29.78
CA PRO A 293 18.34 -18.80 29.31
C PRO A 293 17.41 -19.08 28.11
N GLU A 294 17.92 -19.64 27.02
CA GLU A 294 17.09 -20.07 25.88
C GLU A 294 16.70 -21.56 26.04
N GLY A 295 15.43 -21.88 25.78
CA GLY A 295 14.93 -23.26 25.76
C GLY A 295 14.22 -23.71 27.04
N LEU A 296 14.16 -25.02 27.25
CA LEU A 296 13.55 -25.65 28.44
C LEU A 296 14.55 -25.62 29.60
N VAL A 297 14.17 -24.97 30.69
CA VAL A 297 14.99 -24.78 31.88
C VAL A 297 14.29 -25.40 33.09
N LEU A 298 15.08 -26.03 33.95
CA LEU A 298 14.64 -26.49 35.26
C LEU A 298 14.94 -25.42 36.29
N GLU A 299 13.91 -24.95 36.98
CA GLU A 299 14.03 -23.88 37.97
C GLU A 299 12.99 -24.02 39.08
N HIS A 300 13.25 -23.35 40.20
CA HIS A 300 12.32 -23.27 41.32
C HIS A 300 11.49 -22.01 41.18
N ARG A 301 10.16 -22.15 41.25
CA ARG A 301 9.22 -21.04 41.11
C ARG A 301 8.27 -20.98 42.32
N PRO A 302 7.94 -19.78 42.81
CA PRO A 302 6.93 -19.62 43.85
C PRO A 302 5.56 -20.04 43.30
N GLN A 303 4.74 -20.68 44.13
CA GLN A 303 3.39 -21.06 43.77
C GLN A 303 2.54 -19.81 43.44
N PRO A 304 1.76 -19.78 42.34
CA PRO A 304 0.77 -18.72 42.13
C PRO A 304 -0.30 -18.75 43.24
N GLU A 305 -0.64 -17.60 43.82
CA GLU A 305 -1.46 -17.46 45.04
C GLU A 305 -2.95 -17.91 44.91
N LEU A 306 -3.41 -18.39 43.74
CA LEU A 306 -4.82 -18.75 43.51
C LEU A 306 -4.98 -20.18 42.99
N ALA A 307 -5.81 -20.97 43.67
CA ALA A 307 -6.24 -22.30 43.26
C ALA A 307 -6.99 -22.23 41.92
N ARG A 308 -6.46 -22.90 40.89
CA ARG A 308 -7.08 -23.01 39.57
C ARG A 308 -7.04 -24.46 39.08
N PRO A 309 -7.96 -24.87 38.20
CA PRO A 309 -7.92 -26.20 37.61
C PRO A 309 -6.81 -26.32 36.57
N GLU A 310 -5.91 -27.25 36.83
CA GLU A 310 -4.74 -27.58 35.99
C GLU A 310 -4.94 -28.97 35.37
N THR A 311 -4.46 -29.14 34.14
CA THR A 311 -4.33 -30.51 33.60
C THR A 311 -3.28 -31.24 34.42
N ALA A 312 -3.51 -32.51 34.72
CA ALA A 312 -2.57 -33.30 35.50
C ALA A 312 -2.38 -34.71 34.94
N ILE A 313 -1.22 -35.29 35.22
CA ILE A 313 -0.93 -36.71 35.08
C ILE A 313 -0.80 -37.30 36.49
N TYR A 314 -1.50 -38.40 36.71
CA TYR A 314 -1.49 -39.17 37.96
C TYR A 314 -0.84 -40.54 37.74
N ALA A 315 -0.10 -41.02 38.74
CA ALA A 315 0.35 -42.43 38.79
C ALA A 315 0.48 -42.94 40.24
N GLY A 316 0.27 -44.24 40.41
CA GLY A 316 0.39 -44.97 41.68
C GLY A 316 -0.84 -44.90 42.57
N ASP A 317 -0.98 -45.90 43.45
CA ASP A 317 -1.98 -45.90 44.53
C ASP A 317 -1.83 -44.64 45.42
N GLU A 318 -2.94 -43.92 45.66
CA GLU A 318 -2.99 -42.64 46.40
C GLU A 318 -2.27 -41.45 45.74
N ALA A 319 -2.11 -41.44 44.42
CA ALA A 319 -1.53 -40.31 43.66
C ALA A 319 -0.08 -39.99 44.08
N GLN A 320 0.76 -41.05 44.13
CA GLN A 320 2.21 -40.94 44.38
C GLN A 320 2.94 -40.04 43.40
N LEU A 321 2.39 -39.87 42.19
CA LEU A 321 2.75 -38.82 41.25
C LEU A 321 1.54 -37.95 40.97
N VAL A 322 1.73 -36.63 41.07
CA VAL A 322 0.84 -35.60 40.55
C VAL A 322 1.69 -34.61 39.78
N LEU A 323 1.75 -34.76 38.46
CA LEU A 323 2.44 -33.83 37.56
C LEU A 323 1.37 -32.88 37.01
N THR A 324 1.45 -31.60 37.36
CA THR A 324 0.48 -30.61 36.84
C THR A 324 1.09 -29.79 35.71
N PHE A 325 0.25 -29.38 34.79
CA PHE A 325 0.58 -28.51 33.67
C PHE A 325 -0.08 -27.15 33.89
N GLY A 326 0.00 -26.26 32.90
CA GLY A 326 -0.78 -25.03 32.91
C GLY A 326 -2.30 -25.26 32.98
N ARG A 327 -3.06 -24.20 32.68
CA ARG A 327 -4.54 -24.21 32.72
C ARG A 327 -5.11 -25.44 31.99
N ASP A 328 -6.12 -26.06 32.59
CA ASP A 328 -6.86 -27.17 31.98
C ASP A 328 -7.58 -26.72 30.69
N ASN A 329 -6.99 -27.03 29.54
CA ASN A 329 -7.49 -26.71 28.19
C ASN A 329 -7.17 -27.86 27.23
N GLU A 330 -7.67 -27.79 25.98
CA GLU A 330 -7.47 -28.85 24.99
C GLU A 330 -5.98 -29.12 24.72
N ASN A 331 -5.15 -28.08 24.64
CA ASN A 331 -3.72 -28.19 24.36
C ASN A 331 -2.95 -28.89 25.49
N THR A 332 -3.21 -28.52 26.75
CA THR A 332 -2.54 -29.12 27.90
C THR A 332 -3.01 -30.56 28.14
N ARG A 333 -4.27 -30.89 27.78
CA ARG A 333 -4.79 -32.27 27.77
C ARG A 333 -4.14 -33.12 26.70
N ASP A 334 -4.04 -32.61 25.47
CA ASP A 334 -3.37 -33.29 24.36
C ASP A 334 -1.89 -33.54 24.68
N LEU A 335 -1.20 -32.54 25.26
CA LEU A 335 0.16 -32.69 25.77
C LEU A 335 0.25 -33.82 26.81
N ALA A 336 -0.65 -33.83 27.80
CA ALA A 336 -0.68 -34.85 28.83
C ALA A 336 -0.94 -36.25 28.25
N GLU A 337 -1.84 -36.38 27.27
CA GLU A 337 -2.10 -37.64 26.57
C GLU A 337 -0.88 -38.12 25.77
N GLN A 338 -0.19 -37.20 25.07
CA GLN A 338 1.02 -37.52 24.32
C GLN A 338 2.16 -37.97 25.25
N LEU A 339 2.35 -37.31 26.39
CA LEU A 339 3.34 -37.70 27.39
C LEU A 339 2.99 -39.04 28.04
N VAL A 340 1.72 -39.28 28.38
CA VAL A 340 1.27 -40.59 28.87
C VAL A 340 1.43 -41.66 27.80
N ALA A 341 1.38 -41.35 26.51
CA ALA A 341 1.62 -42.29 25.41
C ALA A 341 3.12 -42.53 25.12
N ASP A 342 4.02 -41.65 25.56
CA ASP A 342 5.46 -41.75 25.33
C ASP A 342 6.08 -42.94 26.09
N PRO A 343 6.66 -43.93 25.38
CA PRO A 343 7.32 -45.08 26.00
C PRO A 343 8.48 -44.72 26.94
N GLU A 344 9.22 -43.64 26.66
CA GLU A 344 10.33 -43.22 27.52
C GLU A 344 9.81 -42.60 28.82
N PHE A 345 8.78 -41.76 28.74
CA PHE A 345 8.10 -41.20 29.90
C PHE A 345 7.54 -42.30 30.81
N ARG A 346 6.81 -43.27 30.23
CA ARG A 346 6.27 -44.44 30.95
C ARG A 346 7.36 -45.22 31.70
N LYS A 347 8.51 -45.39 31.07
CA LYS A 347 9.64 -46.11 31.66
C LYS A 347 10.20 -45.38 32.88
N VAL A 348 10.37 -44.05 32.81
CA VAL A 348 10.86 -43.24 33.94
C VAL A 348 9.90 -43.31 35.13
N VAL A 349 8.58 -43.26 34.89
CA VAL A 349 7.57 -43.40 35.94
C VAL A 349 7.59 -44.81 36.55
N ALA A 350 7.63 -45.86 35.72
CA ALA A 350 7.63 -47.26 36.18
C ALA A 350 8.88 -47.68 36.96
N GLU A 351 10.02 -47.00 36.76
CA GLU A 351 11.24 -47.22 37.54
C GLU A 351 11.09 -46.80 39.03
N HIS A 352 10.11 -45.95 39.33
CA HIS A 352 9.91 -45.37 40.68
C HIS A 352 8.55 -45.72 41.29
N ILE A 353 7.53 -46.02 40.47
CA ILE A 353 6.18 -46.40 40.89
C ILE A 353 5.86 -47.81 40.35
N PRO A 354 5.86 -48.85 41.21
CA PRO A 354 5.78 -50.27 40.79
C PRO A 354 4.49 -50.65 40.04
N ASP A 355 3.40 -49.92 40.25
CA ASP A 355 2.05 -50.12 39.72
C ASP A 355 1.67 -49.07 38.66
N ALA A 356 2.63 -48.23 38.23
CA ALA A 356 2.41 -47.15 37.27
C ALA A 356 1.84 -47.62 35.94
N GLU A 357 2.21 -48.80 35.45
CA GLU A 357 1.69 -49.30 34.16
C GLU A 357 0.16 -49.46 34.15
N ALA A 358 -0.46 -49.69 35.31
CA ALA A 358 -1.91 -49.86 35.43
C ALA A 358 -2.62 -48.59 35.91
N THR A 359 -1.89 -47.63 36.51
CA THR A 359 -2.45 -46.46 37.20
C THR A 359 -2.12 -45.13 36.53
N LEU A 360 -1.17 -45.10 35.58
CA LEU A 360 -0.79 -43.90 34.84
C LEU A 360 -1.94 -43.40 33.96
N GLY A 361 -2.39 -42.17 34.20
CA GLY A 361 -3.48 -41.56 33.44
C GLY A 361 -3.51 -40.04 33.55
N THR A 362 -4.31 -39.41 32.70
CA THR A 362 -4.55 -37.98 32.69
C THR A 362 -5.77 -37.63 33.57
N GLY A 363 -5.82 -36.39 34.06
CA GLY A 363 -6.92 -35.88 34.85
C GLY A 363 -6.83 -34.38 35.07
N ARG A 364 -7.61 -33.89 36.03
CA ARG A 364 -7.71 -32.46 36.39
C ARG A 364 -7.38 -32.30 37.87
N PHE A 365 -6.43 -31.41 38.17
CA PHE A 365 -5.99 -31.11 39.52
C PHE A 365 -6.45 -29.70 39.92
N VAL A 366 -6.93 -29.55 41.16
CA VAL A 366 -7.26 -28.24 41.76
C VAL A 366 -6.61 -28.23 43.14
N ASP A 367 -5.66 -27.31 43.35
CA ASP A 367 -5.01 -27.20 44.66
C ASP A 367 -6.03 -26.73 45.73
N GLY A 368 -6.00 -27.35 46.91
CA GLY A 368 -6.94 -27.08 48.00
C GLY A 368 -8.28 -27.82 47.94
N GLU A 369 -8.64 -28.49 46.84
CA GLU A 369 -9.85 -29.31 46.75
C GLU A 369 -9.55 -30.75 47.23
N GLY A 370 -10.00 -31.10 48.46
CA GLY A 370 -9.83 -32.45 49.04
C GLY A 370 -8.62 -32.64 49.96
N SER A 371 -7.65 -31.74 49.96
CA SER A 371 -6.59 -31.63 50.97
C SER A 371 -6.02 -30.21 51.01
N ALA A 372 -5.75 -29.69 52.21
CA ALA A 372 -5.12 -28.38 52.36
C ALA A 372 -3.60 -28.48 52.11
N GLY A 373 -3.08 -27.71 51.14
CA GLY A 373 -1.64 -27.50 50.92
C GLY A 373 -0.90 -28.74 50.42
N PHE A 374 -1.31 -29.30 49.28
CA PHE A 374 -0.61 -30.43 48.66
C PHE A 374 0.70 -29.99 47.96
N LEU A 375 0.73 -28.77 47.41
CA LEU A 375 1.89 -28.20 46.75
C LEU A 375 2.73 -27.35 47.72
N PRO A 376 4.07 -27.48 47.74
CA PRO A 376 4.96 -26.63 48.54
C PRO A 376 5.03 -25.19 47.99
N ASP A 377 5.41 -24.24 48.86
CA ASP A 377 5.53 -22.81 48.55
C ASP A 377 6.50 -22.52 47.37
N GLU A 378 7.50 -23.39 47.19
CA GLU A 378 8.43 -23.39 46.05
C GLU A 378 8.34 -24.74 45.30
N LEU A 379 8.03 -24.69 44.00
CA LEU A 379 7.87 -25.86 43.15
C LEU A 379 9.06 -25.98 42.19
N LEU A 380 9.54 -27.22 42.00
CA LEU A 380 10.36 -27.55 40.84
C LEU A 380 9.48 -27.43 39.59
N ALA A 381 9.95 -26.69 38.59
CA ALA A 381 9.21 -26.42 37.37
C ALA A 381 10.08 -26.61 36.12
N VAL A 382 9.45 -27.08 35.05
CA VAL A 382 10.00 -27.00 33.68
C VAL A 382 9.43 -25.74 33.06
N THR A 383 10.29 -24.78 32.76
CA THR A 383 9.92 -23.49 32.16
C THR A 383 10.48 -23.38 30.75
N SER A 384 9.67 -22.96 29.79
CA SER A 384 10.17 -22.50 28.49
C SER A 384 10.42 -21.00 28.52
N TYR A 385 11.57 -20.61 28.00
CA TYR A 385 11.90 -19.22 27.74
C TYR A 385 11.84 -18.91 26.24
N GLY A 386 11.03 -17.91 25.88
CA GLY A 386 10.94 -17.37 24.52
C GLY A 386 12.16 -16.53 24.14
N ARG A 387 12.32 -16.20 22.84
CA ARG A 387 13.40 -15.30 22.36
C ARG A 387 13.25 -13.85 22.85
N ASP A 388 12.07 -13.51 23.33
CA ASP A 388 11.72 -12.27 24.01
C ASP A 388 11.99 -12.33 25.53
N GLY A 389 12.44 -13.48 26.06
CA GLY A 389 12.67 -13.72 27.48
C GLY A 389 11.41 -13.93 28.30
N GLY A 390 10.25 -14.12 27.64
CA GLY A 390 9.02 -14.53 28.31
C GLY A 390 9.17 -15.94 28.90
N ALA A 391 8.86 -16.09 30.18
CA ALA A 391 8.95 -17.36 30.91
C ALA A 391 7.56 -17.99 31.06
N GLU A 392 7.37 -19.18 30.51
CA GLU A 392 6.14 -19.96 30.65
C GLU A 392 6.41 -21.27 31.39
N VAL A 393 5.72 -21.48 32.51
CA VAL A 393 5.83 -22.72 33.29
C VAL A 393 4.98 -23.80 32.62
N LEU A 394 5.65 -24.82 32.08
CA LEU A 394 5.00 -25.88 31.31
C LEU A 394 4.57 -27.06 32.20
N ALA A 395 5.38 -27.41 33.20
CA ALA A 395 5.09 -28.51 34.10
C ALA A 395 5.58 -28.20 35.53
N LYS A 396 4.82 -28.61 36.53
CA LYS A 396 5.09 -28.41 37.95
C LYS A 396 5.14 -29.75 38.67
N PHE A 397 6.09 -29.89 39.58
CA PHE A 397 6.32 -31.11 40.35
C PHE A 397 5.96 -30.90 41.82
N PRO A 398 5.39 -31.91 42.49
CA PRO A 398 4.85 -31.77 43.84
C PRO A 398 5.93 -31.76 44.93
N ASP A 399 7.14 -32.23 44.66
CA ASP A 399 8.27 -32.26 45.61
C ASP A 399 9.65 -32.30 44.91
N GLU A 400 10.72 -32.13 45.69
CA GLU A 400 12.13 -32.37 45.27
C GLU A 400 12.53 -33.85 45.50
N GLY A 401 11.65 -34.79 45.13
CA GLY A 401 11.93 -36.22 45.24
C GLY A 401 12.81 -36.75 44.08
N PRO A 402 13.46 -37.93 44.23
CA PRO A 402 14.23 -38.57 43.15
C PRO A 402 13.42 -38.80 41.86
N LEU A 403 12.12 -39.06 42.01
CA LEU A 403 11.17 -39.21 40.91
C LEU A 403 10.93 -37.87 40.20
N SER A 404 10.61 -36.82 40.96
CA SER A 404 10.37 -35.47 40.44
C SER A 404 11.59 -34.91 39.72
N GLU A 405 12.81 -35.11 40.24
CA GLU A 405 14.03 -34.73 39.54
C GLU A 405 14.28 -35.52 38.25
N ALA A 406 14.02 -36.83 38.26
CA ALA A 406 14.19 -37.69 37.09
C ALA A 406 13.21 -37.32 35.97
N LEU A 407 11.95 -37.07 36.33
CA LEU A 407 10.92 -36.63 35.40
C LEU A 407 11.19 -35.21 34.89
N ALA A 408 11.58 -34.28 35.76
CA ALA A 408 11.96 -32.93 35.36
C ALA A 408 13.10 -32.94 34.33
N ARG A 409 14.16 -33.71 34.58
CA ARG A 409 15.26 -33.88 33.61
C ARG A 409 14.81 -34.52 32.29
N HIS A 410 13.91 -35.50 32.37
CA HIS A 410 13.37 -36.15 31.18
C HIS A 410 12.49 -35.18 30.35
N LEU A 411 11.58 -34.44 30.98
CA LEU A 411 10.71 -33.47 30.31
C LEU A 411 11.51 -32.31 29.70
N ALA A 412 12.55 -31.81 30.37
CA ALA A 412 13.44 -30.78 29.83
C ALA A 412 14.17 -31.21 28.55
N GLN A 413 14.27 -32.52 28.29
CA GLN A 413 14.91 -33.10 27.10
C GLN A 413 13.90 -33.80 26.18
N SER A 414 12.61 -33.75 26.50
CA SER A 414 11.59 -34.52 25.79
C SER A 414 11.30 -33.89 24.42
N PRO A 415 11.32 -34.69 23.34
CA PRO A 415 10.92 -34.20 22.02
C PRO A 415 9.44 -33.80 21.97
N VAL A 416 8.59 -34.39 22.82
CA VAL A 416 7.17 -34.03 22.95
C VAL A 416 7.04 -32.61 23.51
N MET A 417 7.79 -32.29 24.57
CA MET A 417 7.81 -30.93 25.15
C MET A 417 8.39 -29.90 24.18
N ALA A 418 9.45 -30.25 23.45
CA ALA A 418 10.05 -29.35 22.46
C ALA A 418 9.10 -29.05 21.29
N ALA A 419 8.35 -30.04 20.81
CA ALA A 419 7.35 -29.85 19.76
C ALA A 419 6.18 -28.97 20.24
N TYR A 420 5.68 -29.22 21.45
CA TYR A 420 4.63 -28.41 22.07
C TYR A 420 5.04 -26.93 22.20
N VAL A 421 6.25 -26.65 22.68
CA VAL A 421 6.76 -25.27 22.81
C VAL A 421 6.85 -24.56 21.45
N GLU A 422 7.27 -25.26 20.40
CA GLU A 422 7.34 -24.68 19.06
C GLU A 422 5.95 -24.44 18.46
N GLU A 423 4.97 -25.31 18.73
CA GLU A 423 3.58 -25.11 18.32
C GLU A 423 2.92 -23.94 19.05
N GLU A 424 3.09 -23.84 20.36
CA GLU A 424 2.59 -22.70 21.16
C GLU A 424 3.28 -21.39 20.75
N ARG A 425 4.57 -21.46 20.40
CA ARG A 425 5.28 -20.31 19.81
C ARG A 425 4.67 -19.89 18.48
N GLN A 426 4.43 -20.82 17.56
CA GLN A 426 3.83 -20.50 16.26
C GLN A 426 2.42 -19.92 16.41
N ARG A 427 1.64 -20.44 17.37
CA ARG A 427 0.33 -19.88 17.75
C ARG A 427 0.48 -18.47 18.32
N SER A 428 1.43 -18.27 19.22
CA SER A 428 1.72 -16.96 19.81
C SER A 428 2.18 -15.92 18.78
N ASP A 429 3.05 -16.30 17.86
CA ASP A 429 3.50 -15.45 16.75
C ASP A 429 2.33 -15.10 15.82
N PHE A 430 1.43 -16.05 15.59
CA PHE A 430 0.21 -15.83 14.81
C PHE A 430 -0.79 -14.92 15.51
N GLU A 431 -0.98 -15.04 16.82
CA GLU A 431 -1.87 -14.17 17.61
C GLU A 431 -1.34 -12.74 17.74
N ALA A 432 -0.02 -12.57 17.84
CA ALA A 432 0.61 -11.27 18.01
C ALA A 432 0.55 -10.42 16.72
N ASP A 433 0.73 -11.06 15.56
CA ASP A 433 0.71 -10.41 14.25
C ASP A 433 0.20 -11.40 13.18
N PRO A 434 -1.15 -11.57 13.07
CA PRO A 434 -1.74 -12.50 12.12
C PRO A 434 -1.36 -12.19 10.67
N ALA A 435 -1.21 -10.91 10.35
CA ALA A 435 -0.76 -10.41 9.06
C ALA A 435 0.63 -10.93 8.67
N ARG A 436 1.61 -10.77 9.58
CA ARG A 436 2.97 -11.27 9.39
C ARG A 436 3.03 -12.79 9.38
N ALA A 437 2.25 -13.46 10.20
CA ALA A 437 2.24 -14.92 10.28
C ALA A 437 1.63 -15.55 9.01
N ILE A 438 0.51 -15.03 8.52
CA ILE A 438 -0.07 -15.42 7.21
C ILE A 438 0.96 -15.18 6.10
N SER A 439 1.64 -14.03 6.12
CA SER A 439 2.66 -13.72 5.12
C SER A 439 3.87 -14.66 5.17
N ALA A 440 4.33 -15.04 6.37
CA ALA A 440 5.41 -16.00 6.55
C ALA A 440 5.01 -17.41 6.09
N TRP A 441 3.79 -17.84 6.42
CA TRP A 441 3.23 -19.11 5.97
C TRP A 441 3.11 -19.20 4.45
N VAL A 442 2.61 -18.14 3.80
CA VAL A 442 2.54 -18.06 2.33
C VAL A 442 3.93 -18.16 1.70
N ALA A 443 4.92 -17.45 2.25
CA ALA A 443 6.29 -17.50 1.75
C ALA A 443 6.92 -18.89 1.88
N GLN A 444 6.74 -19.54 3.04
CA GLN A 444 7.25 -20.90 3.28
C GLN A 444 6.57 -21.93 2.39
N SER A 445 5.25 -21.86 2.27
CA SER A 445 4.45 -22.76 1.43
C SER A 445 4.79 -22.60 -0.05
N THR A 446 4.98 -21.35 -0.52
CA THR A 446 5.46 -21.08 -1.89
C THR A 446 6.80 -21.75 -2.16
N ALA A 447 7.76 -21.60 -1.24
CA ALA A 447 9.08 -22.23 -1.38
C ALA A 447 9.04 -23.78 -1.36
N GLN A 448 8.00 -24.38 -0.77
CA GLN A 448 7.77 -25.82 -0.82
C GLN A 448 7.12 -26.22 -2.14
N ILE A 449 6.13 -25.46 -2.62
CA ILE A 449 5.46 -25.69 -3.91
C ILE A 449 6.44 -25.57 -5.08
N ASP A 450 7.39 -24.62 -5.03
CA ASP A 450 8.43 -24.44 -6.05
C ASP A 450 9.33 -25.67 -6.25
N ARG A 451 9.37 -26.59 -5.27
CA ARG A 451 10.14 -27.85 -5.35
C ARG A 451 9.36 -28.99 -6.02
N LEU A 452 8.06 -28.80 -6.29
CA LEU A 452 7.19 -29.79 -6.90
C LEU A 452 7.25 -29.72 -8.45
N PRO A 453 6.81 -30.78 -9.16
CA PRO A 453 6.66 -30.75 -10.62
C PRO A 453 5.70 -29.63 -11.10
N PRO A 454 5.98 -28.96 -12.23
CA PRO A 454 5.24 -27.77 -12.70
C PRO A 454 3.73 -28.00 -12.85
N ASP A 455 3.32 -29.20 -13.28
CA ASP A 455 1.92 -29.60 -13.48
C ASP A 455 1.07 -29.63 -12.20
N ARG A 456 1.71 -29.55 -11.02
CA ARG A 456 1.02 -29.53 -9.71
C ARG A 456 1.15 -28.20 -8.97
N GLN A 457 1.96 -27.28 -9.48
CA GLN A 457 2.25 -26.05 -8.75
C GLN A 457 1.06 -25.09 -8.78
N ASP A 458 0.39 -24.96 -9.93
CA ASP A 458 -0.65 -23.96 -10.12
C ASP A 458 -1.88 -24.21 -9.25
N ASP A 459 -2.36 -25.46 -9.18
CA ASP A 459 -3.50 -25.84 -8.34
C ASP A 459 -3.19 -25.63 -6.86
N LEU A 460 -2.00 -26.04 -6.40
CA LEU A 460 -1.57 -25.88 -5.00
C LEU A 460 -1.36 -24.41 -4.63
N ARG A 461 -0.86 -23.58 -5.56
CA ARG A 461 -0.76 -22.13 -5.35
C ARG A 461 -2.15 -21.52 -5.24
N ALA A 462 -3.09 -21.90 -6.10
CA ALA A 462 -4.46 -21.40 -6.05
C ALA A 462 -5.16 -21.75 -4.72
N GLU A 463 -5.02 -22.98 -4.24
CA GLU A 463 -5.55 -23.41 -2.94
C GLU A 463 -4.90 -22.65 -1.77
N MET A 464 -3.56 -22.57 -1.74
CA MET A 464 -2.83 -21.84 -0.70
C MET A 464 -3.25 -20.36 -0.64
N GLN A 465 -3.42 -19.70 -1.79
CA GLN A 465 -3.88 -18.31 -1.85
C GLN A 465 -5.35 -18.17 -1.40
N GLY A 466 -6.20 -19.16 -1.71
CA GLY A 466 -7.57 -19.24 -1.20
C GLY A 466 -7.61 -19.28 0.33
N ILE A 467 -6.78 -20.15 0.93
CA ILE A 467 -6.65 -20.27 2.39
C ILE A 467 -6.12 -18.98 3.01
N ALA A 468 -5.07 -18.38 2.43
CA ALA A 468 -4.52 -17.11 2.93
C ALA A 468 -5.54 -15.98 2.89
N LYS A 469 -6.37 -15.95 1.85
CA LYS A 469 -7.44 -14.96 1.69
C LYS A 469 -8.56 -15.15 2.71
N GLU A 470 -9.02 -16.39 2.90
CA GLU A 470 -10.04 -16.72 3.89
C GLU A 470 -9.55 -16.40 5.31
N ALA A 471 -8.30 -16.73 5.62
CA ALA A 471 -7.65 -16.36 6.88
C ALA A 471 -7.58 -14.83 7.04
N ALA A 472 -7.05 -14.09 6.06
CA ALA A 472 -6.97 -12.63 6.13
C ALA A 472 -8.34 -11.97 6.32
N ALA A 473 -9.38 -12.48 5.65
CA ALA A 473 -10.75 -12.00 5.82
C ALA A 473 -11.31 -12.29 7.23
N ALA A 474 -11.03 -13.47 7.79
CA ALA A 474 -11.44 -13.83 9.14
C ALA A 474 -10.85 -12.91 10.22
N PHE A 475 -9.66 -12.34 9.97
CA PHE A 475 -8.97 -11.41 10.87
C PHE A 475 -9.13 -9.93 10.49
N GLY A 476 -10.01 -9.57 9.55
CA GLY A 476 -10.26 -8.17 9.17
C GLY A 476 -9.09 -7.48 8.45
N LEU A 477 -8.20 -8.26 7.82
CA LEU A 477 -7.00 -7.77 7.13
C LEU A 477 -7.33 -7.39 5.67
N ASP A 478 -8.25 -6.43 5.49
CA ASP A 478 -8.80 -6.06 4.18
C ASP A 478 -7.73 -5.59 3.18
N ARG A 479 -6.71 -4.88 3.69
CA ARG A 479 -5.57 -4.41 2.89
C ARG A 479 -4.71 -5.57 2.37
N GLU A 480 -4.50 -6.62 3.16
CA GLU A 480 -3.70 -7.77 2.75
C GLU A 480 -4.47 -8.69 1.83
N SER A 481 -5.78 -8.84 2.04
CA SER A 481 -6.67 -9.55 1.12
C SER A 481 -6.68 -8.90 -0.28
N THR A 482 -6.60 -7.57 -0.35
CA THR A 482 -6.54 -6.82 -1.61
C THR A 482 -5.16 -6.84 -2.25
N GLU A 483 -4.07 -6.87 -1.47
CA GLU A 483 -2.71 -7.09 -1.99
C GLU A 483 -2.50 -8.53 -2.49
N ILE A 484 -3.09 -9.54 -1.85
CA ILE A 484 -3.12 -10.95 -2.32
C ILE A 484 -3.83 -11.06 -3.68
N ALA A 485 -4.94 -10.33 -3.83
CA ALA A 485 -5.79 -10.38 -5.02
C ALA A 485 -5.38 -9.41 -6.14
N ALA A 486 -4.42 -8.51 -5.90
CA ALA A 486 -4.05 -7.50 -6.90
C ALA A 486 -3.35 -8.16 -8.10
N PRO A 487 -3.72 -7.80 -9.35
CA PRO A 487 -3.07 -8.34 -10.54
C PRO A 487 -1.61 -7.89 -10.63
N PRO A 488 -0.76 -8.60 -11.38
CA PRO A 488 0.61 -8.15 -11.64
C PRO A 488 0.62 -6.76 -12.28
N ARG A 489 1.56 -5.92 -11.83
CA ARG A 489 1.74 -4.52 -12.17
C ARG A 489 2.58 -4.33 -13.43
N SER A 490 3.62 -5.14 -13.65
CA SER A 490 4.46 -5.04 -14.84
C SER A 490 3.84 -5.77 -16.03
N THR A 491 3.99 -5.17 -17.21
CA THR A 491 3.64 -5.81 -18.49
C THR A 491 4.45 -7.10 -18.70
N LEU A 492 5.69 -7.16 -18.20
CA LEU A 492 6.54 -8.34 -18.34
C LEU A 492 5.95 -9.56 -17.63
N TYR A 493 5.64 -9.42 -16.34
CA TYR A 493 5.18 -10.56 -15.55
C TYR A 493 3.67 -10.80 -15.62
N SER A 494 2.89 -9.86 -16.16
CA SER A 494 1.52 -10.16 -16.62
C SER A 494 1.47 -10.86 -17.98
N THR A 495 2.62 -11.12 -18.63
CA THR A 495 2.69 -11.76 -19.94
C THR A 495 3.05 -13.24 -19.83
N THR A 496 2.31 -14.08 -20.57
CA THR A 496 2.63 -15.46 -20.87
C THR A 496 3.03 -15.62 -22.34
N ILE A 497 4.13 -16.32 -22.58
CA ILE A 497 4.66 -16.63 -23.91
C ILE A 497 4.71 -18.16 -24.04
N SER A 498 3.78 -18.70 -24.80
CA SER A 498 3.74 -20.13 -25.18
C SER A 498 4.27 -20.33 -26.60
N THR A 499 4.30 -21.57 -27.07
CA THR A 499 4.83 -21.94 -28.40
C THR A 499 4.16 -21.20 -29.55
N ASN A 500 2.88 -20.82 -29.41
CA ASN A 500 2.10 -20.20 -30.48
C ASN A 500 1.10 -19.14 -29.97
N THR A 501 1.19 -18.74 -28.70
CA THR A 501 0.25 -17.80 -28.08
C THR A 501 1.00 -16.84 -27.16
N LEU A 502 0.52 -15.60 -27.15
CA LEU A 502 0.98 -14.52 -26.28
C LEU A 502 -0.24 -14.00 -25.52
N ALA A 503 -0.28 -14.17 -24.21
CA ALA A 503 -1.34 -13.62 -23.38
C ALA A 503 -0.78 -12.50 -22.49
N ILE A 504 -1.42 -11.33 -22.50
CA ILE A 504 -1.03 -10.19 -21.64
C ILE A 504 -2.21 -9.87 -20.73
N ALA A 505 -2.01 -9.95 -19.42
CA ALA A 505 -3.06 -9.75 -18.43
C ALA A 505 -4.34 -10.58 -18.72
N GLY A 506 -4.16 -11.81 -19.21
CA GLY A 506 -5.24 -12.74 -19.58
C GLY A 506 -5.86 -12.52 -20.97
N ALA A 507 -5.46 -11.50 -21.72
CA ALA A 507 -5.90 -11.32 -23.11
C ALA A 507 -5.00 -12.10 -24.06
N GLU A 508 -5.49 -13.25 -24.53
CA GLU A 508 -4.76 -14.13 -25.44
C GLU A 508 -4.76 -13.59 -26.88
N LYS A 509 -3.61 -13.75 -27.54
CA LYS A 509 -3.41 -13.44 -28.94
C LYS A 509 -2.55 -14.52 -29.59
N ASP A 510 -2.92 -14.92 -30.80
CA ASP A 510 -2.11 -15.85 -31.59
C ASP A 510 -0.73 -15.21 -31.85
N LEU A 511 0.33 -16.02 -31.79
CA LEU A 511 1.68 -15.59 -32.13
C LEU A 511 2.33 -16.73 -32.89
N ASP A 512 2.85 -16.52 -34.08
CA ASP A 512 3.51 -17.62 -34.79
C ASP A 512 4.76 -18.11 -34.02
N GLU A 513 5.07 -19.40 -34.15
CA GLU A 513 6.14 -20.06 -33.38
C GLU A 513 7.52 -19.41 -33.58
N SER A 514 7.78 -18.84 -34.76
CA SER A 514 9.05 -18.16 -35.03
C SER A 514 9.15 -16.82 -34.31
N SER A 515 8.03 -16.08 -34.24
CA SER A 515 7.92 -14.83 -33.51
C SER A 515 7.97 -15.03 -32.00
N ALA A 516 7.34 -16.08 -31.47
CA ALA A 516 7.42 -16.46 -30.06
C ALA A 516 8.87 -16.78 -29.64
N LYS A 517 9.58 -17.61 -30.43
CA LYS A 517 10.99 -17.93 -30.20
C LYS A 517 11.89 -16.71 -30.30
N MET A 518 11.65 -15.83 -31.27
CA MET A 518 12.42 -14.59 -31.43
C MET A 518 12.21 -13.63 -30.27
N LEU A 519 10.97 -13.48 -29.78
CA LEU A 519 10.63 -12.65 -28.63
C LEU A 519 11.31 -13.20 -27.35
N SER A 520 11.15 -14.49 -27.07
CA SER A 520 11.78 -15.14 -25.90
C SER A 520 13.31 -15.01 -25.93
N ALA A 521 13.95 -15.25 -27.08
CA ALA A 521 15.40 -15.10 -27.23
C ALA A 521 15.85 -13.64 -27.03
N THR A 522 15.08 -12.68 -27.52
CA THR A 522 15.39 -11.25 -27.38
C THR A 522 15.23 -10.77 -25.94
N LEU A 523 14.17 -11.20 -25.25
CA LEU A 523 13.96 -10.92 -23.82
C LEU A 523 15.07 -11.53 -22.96
N SER A 524 15.43 -12.79 -23.22
CA SER A 524 16.53 -13.49 -22.56
C SER A 524 17.87 -12.78 -22.73
N LEU A 525 18.15 -12.26 -23.93
CA LEU A 525 19.35 -11.48 -24.20
C LEU A 525 19.39 -10.19 -23.35
N HIS A 526 18.29 -9.44 -23.32
CA HIS A 526 18.22 -8.18 -22.56
C HIS A 526 18.28 -8.42 -21.05
N ALA A 527 17.66 -9.50 -20.56
CA ALA A 527 17.74 -9.92 -19.17
C ALA A 527 19.19 -10.24 -18.78
N ASN A 528 19.89 -10.99 -19.61
CA ASN A 528 21.30 -11.30 -19.39
C ASN A 528 22.18 -10.04 -19.41
N ILE A 529 21.91 -9.06 -20.29
CA ILE A 529 22.63 -7.77 -20.29
C ILE A 529 22.37 -6.99 -19.00
N ALA A 530 21.12 -6.94 -18.54
CA ALA A 530 20.72 -6.26 -17.31
C ALA A 530 21.35 -6.93 -16.07
N GLY A 531 21.52 -8.25 -16.13
CA GLY A 531 22.15 -9.06 -15.10
C GLY A 531 21.23 -10.04 -14.39
N ILE A 532 20.04 -10.24 -14.95
CA ILE A 532 19.03 -11.18 -14.49
C ILE A 532 19.32 -12.55 -15.10
N ASP A 533 19.01 -13.63 -14.36
CA ASP A 533 19.14 -15.00 -14.84
C ASP A 533 18.08 -15.29 -15.93
N PHE A 534 18.53 -15.40 -17.17
CA PHE A 534 17.66 -15.58 -18.32
C PHE A 534 16.87 -16.91 -18.27
N LYS A 535 17.39 -17.96 -17.63
CA LYS A 535 16.67 -19.24 -17.51
C LYS A 535 15.49 -19.12 -16.56
N LYS A 536 15.68 -18.42 -15.45
CA LYS A 536 14.58 -18.13 -14.51
C LYS A 536 13.51 -17.29 -15.20
N LEU A 537 13.93 -16.29 -15.99
CA LEU A 537 13.00 -15.44 -16.72
C LEU A 537 12.18 -16.25 -17.74
N GLU A 538 12.81 -17.15 -18.51
CA GLU A 538 12.12 -17.99 -19.49
C GLU A 538 10.99 -18.81 -18.83
N THR A 539 11.29 -19.49 -17.72
CA THR A 539 10.28 -20.26 -16.95
C THR A 539 9.16 -19.38 -16.39
N ARG A 540 9.48 -18.17 -15.92
CA ARG A 540 8.46 -17.21 -15.43
C ARG A 540 7.56 -16.69 -16.55
N LEU A 541 8.07 -16.57 -17.77
CA LEU A 541 7.30 -16.12 -18.93
C LEU A 541 6.45 -17.22 -19.56
N GLU A 542 6.75 -18.50 -19.29
CA GLU A 542 5.86 -19.60 -19.70
C GLU A 542 4.53 -19.55 -18.95
N THR A 543 4.54 -19.13 -17.68
CA THR A 543 3.40 -19.17 -16.74
C THR A 543 2.80 -17.80 -16.41
N GLY A 544 3.62 -16.74 -16.40
CA GLY A 544 3.22 -15.42 -15.94
C GLY A 544 3.01 -15.38 -14.42
N ALA A 545 3.12 -14.21 -13.82
CA ALA A 545 2.81 -14.04 -12.40
C ALA A 545 1.28 -14.14 -12.22
N ALA A 546 0.86 -14.92 -11.23
CA ALA A 546 -0.56 -15.07 -10.90
C ALA A 546 -1.14 -13.79 -10.27
N ASN A 547 -0.32 -13.07 -9.49
CA ASN A 547 -0.72 -11.85 -8.78
C ASN A 547 0.49 -10.95 -8.47
N SER A 548 0.23 -9.79 -7.88
CA SER A 548 1.24 -8.78 -7.55
C SER A 548 2.26 -9.22 -6.48
N ARG A 549 1.90 -10.17 -5.60
CA ARG A 549 2.81 -10.70 -4.57
C ARG A 549 3.87 -11.63 -5.17
N GLU A 550 3.44 -12.51 -6.07
CA GLU A 550 4.35 -13.38 -6.79
C GLU A 550 5.31 -12.55 -7.66
N GLU A 551 4.77 -11.53 -8.34
CA GLU A 551 5.59 -10.57 -9.05
C GLU A 551 6.60 -9.88 -8.12
N GLU A 552 6.18 -9.37 -6.96
CA GLU A 552 7.09 -8.72 -6.01
C GLU A 552 8.25 -9.62 -5.58
N SER A 553 7.99 -10.91 -5.36
CA SER A 553 9.02 -11.92 -5.09
C SER A 553 10.00 -12.05 -6.27
N TRP A 554 9.49 -12.12 -7.49
CA TRP A 554 10.31 -12.20 -8.70
C TRP A 554 11.15 -10.94 -8.91
N VAL A 555 10.58 -9.75 -8.67
CA VAL A 555 11.29 -8.46 -8.74
C VAL A 555 12.40 -8.39 -7.70
N LYS A 556 12.16 -8.82 -6.45
CA LYS A 556 13.20 -8.90 -5.41
C LYS A 556 14.34 -9.83 -5.81
N SER A 557 14.01 -10.99 -6.39
CA SER A 557 15.00 -11.91 -6.95
C SER A 557 15.82 -11.27 -8.07
N ASP A 558 15.19 -10.51 -8.96
CA ASP A 558 15.87 -9.86 -10.09
C ASP A 558 16.82 -8.74 -9.62
N ILE A 559 16.38 -7.93 -8.65
CA ILE A 559 17.22 -6.90 -8.00
C ILE A 559 18.44 -7.55 -7.33
N ALA A 560 18.26 -8.70 -6.68
CA ALA A 560 19.36 -9.45 -6.07
C ALA A 560 20.33 -10.00 -7.12
N ASP A 561 19.84 -10.55 -8.23
CA ASP A 561 20.66 -11.06 -9.34
C ASP A 561 21.47 -9.92 -9.99
N VAL A 562 20.83 -8.77 -10.25
CA VAL A 562 21.48 -7.56 -10.78
C VAL A 562 22.54 -7.02 -9.82
N ALA A 563 22.21 -6.90 -8.53
CA ALA A 563 23.14 -6.42 -7.53
C ALA A 563 24.37 -7.32 -7.42
N LYS A 564 24.17 -8.64 -7.40
CA LYS A 564 25.25 -9.62 -7.38
C LYS A 564 26.16 -9.53 -8.61
N ARG A 565 25.58 -9.36 -9.81
CA ARG A 565 26.35 -9.32 -11.06
C ARG A 565 27.17 -8.03 -11.20
N HIS A 566 26.61 -6.90 -10.79
CA HIS A 566 27.25 -5.59 -10.94
C HIS A 566 27.98 -5.11 -9.67
N GLY A 567 27.96 -5.91 -8.61
CA GLY A 567 28.64 -5.61 -7.34
C GLY A 567 28.00 -4.48 -6.54
N PHE A 568 26.68 -4.31 -6.63
CA PHE A 568 25.97 -3.31 -5.84
C PHE A 568 25.71 -3.81 -4.42
N ASP A 569 26.00 -2.97 -3.43
CA ASP A 569 25.68 -3.23 -2.03
C ASP A 569 24.23 -2.85 -1.72
N LEU A 570 23.38 -3.87 -1.55
CA LEU A 570 21.97 -3.70 -1.18
C LEU A 570 21.77 -3.19 0.26
N GLY A 571 22.80 -3.18 1.11
CA GLY A 571 22.77 -2.50 2.41
C GLY A 571 22.84 -0.97 2.28
N SER A 572 23.36 -0.46 1.16
CA SER A 572 23.47 0.97 0.89
C SER A 572 22.25 1.50 0.11
N VAL A 573 21.82 2.74 0.38
CA VAL A 573 20.73 3.39 -0.39
C VAL A 573 21.12 3.51 -1.87
N GLN A 574 22.37 3.90 -2.15
CA GLN A 574 22.86 4.07 -3.52
C GLN A 574 22.91 2.74 -4.29
N GLY A 575 23.35 1.66 -3.66
CA GLY A 575 23.37 0.32 -4.27
C GLY A 575 21.97 -0.23 -4.54
N ARG A 576 21.01 -0.01 -3.62
CA ARG A 576 19.59 -0.33 -3.86
C ARG A 576 19.01 0.43 -5.04
N SER A 577 19.19 1.76 -5.09
CA SER A 577 18.70 2.59 -6.20
C SER A 577 19.32 2.19 -7.54
N SER A 578 20.63 1.90 -7.57
CA SER A 578 21.34 1.52 -8.80
C SER A 578 20.94 0.14 -9.33
N ALA A 579 20.63 -0.80 -8.43
CA ALA A 579 20.12 -2.12 -8.80
C ALA A 579 18.68 -2.02 -9.32
N ALA A 580 17.80 -1.29 -8.61
CA ALA A 580 16.42 -1.06 -9.02
C ALA A 580 16.33 -0.38 -10.39
N GLU A 581 17.08 0.70 -10.62
CA GLU A 581 17.04 1.44 -11.89
C GLU A 581 17.44 0.58 -13.10
N ARG A 582 18.34 -0.39 -12.91
CA ARG A 582 18.70 -1.34 -13.99
C ARG A 582 17.63 -2.37 -14.26
N VAL A 583 16.95 -2.84 -13.22
CA VAL A 583 15.79 -3.74 -13.36
C VAL A 583 14.65 -3.01 -14.05
N ASP A 584 14.35 -1.78 -13.64
CA ASP A 584 13.31 -0.93 -14.24
C ASP A 584 13.56 -0.70 -15.73
N ARG A 585 14.79 -0.29 -16.12
CA ARG A 585 15.16 -0.12 -17.53
C ARG A 585 15.00 -1.40 -18.35
N PHE A 586 15.24 -2.57 -17.75
CA PHE A 586 14.98 -3.84 -18.41
C PHE A 586 13.47 -4.08 -18.58
N TYR A 587 12.66 -3.86 -17.53
CA TYR A 587 11.21 -4.04 -17.60
C TYR A 587 10.54 -3.10 -18.61
N GLU A 588 10.97 -1.83 -18.67
CA GLU A 588 10.54 -0.89 -19.70
C GLU A 588 10.85 -1.43 -21.10
N ARG A 589 12.09 -1.88 -21.31
CA ARG A 589 12.51 -2.43 -22.61
C ARG A 589 11.76 -3.70 -22.96
N ALA A 590 11.49 -4.55 -21.98
CA ALA A 590 10.75 -5.78 -22.17
C ALA A 590 9.28 -5.50 -22.53
N ALA A 591 8.64 -4.53 -21.86
CA ALA A 591 7.30 -4.08 -22.19
C ALA A 591 7.20 -3.54 -23.62
N GLU A 592 8.20 -2.76 -24.08
CA GLU A 592 8.28 -2.31 -25.46
C GLU A 592 8.37 -3.46 -26.46
N LEU A 593 9.20 -4.47 -26.17
CA LEU A 593 9.38 -5.65 -27.05
C LEU A 593 8.11 -6.50 -27.13
N ILE A 594 7.44 -6.72 -26.00
CA ILE A 594 6.16 -7.46 -25.92
C ILE A 594 5.08 -6.70 -26.70
N GLN A 595 4.97 -5.38 -26.49
CA GLN A 595 4.01 -4.55 -27.22
C GLN A 595 4.34 -4.47 -28.72
N SER A 596 5.62 -4.47 -29.08
CA SER A 596 6.06 -4.52 -30.48
C SER A 596 5.70 -5.85 -31.13
N ALA A 597 5.93 -6.98 -30.46
CA ALA A 597 5.50 -8.31 -30.95
C ALA A 597 3.98 -8.37 -31.15
N ARG A 598 3.21 -7.81 -30.20
CA ARG A 598 1.76 -7.65 -30.33
C ARG A 598 1.35 -6.79 -31.53
N SER A 599 2.14 -5.77 -31.86
CA SER A 599 1.86 -4.80 -32.93
C SER A 599 2.35 -5.27 -34.31
N ILE A 600 3.41 -6.06 -34.38
CA ILE A 600 3.96 -6.67 -35.61
C ILE A 600 2.90 -7.56 -36.29
N GLU A 601 1.99 -8.14 -35.52
CA GLU A 601 0.84 -8.87 -36.07
C GLU A 601 -0.31 -7.95 -36.54
N VAL A 602 -0.46 -6.74 -35.97
CA VAL A 602 -1.43 -5.74 -36.46
C VAL A 602 -1.01 -5.18 -37.82
N THR A 603 0.29 -5.16 -38.13
CA THR A 603 0.82 -4.78 -39.45
C THR A 603 0.65 -5.86 -40.53
N ARG A 604 0.09 -7.03 -40.19
CA ARG A 604 -0.36 -8.06 -41.14
C ARG A 604 -1.89 -8.14 -41.27
N GLY A 605 -2.61 -7.05 -41.01
CA GLY A 605 -3.96 -6.87 -41.56
C GLY A 605 -3.93 -6.89 -43.10
N PRO A 606 -5.06 -7.18 -43.80
CA PRO A 606 -5.07 -7.20 -45.27
C PRO A 606 -4.56 -5.85 -45.78
N ASP A 607 -3.59 -5.92 -46.69
CA ASP A 607 -2.97 -4.75 -47.26
C ASP A 607 -4.02 -3.79 -47.84
N PRO A 608 -4.10 -2.53 -47.38
CA PRO A 608 -5.19 -1.61 -47.76
C PRO A 608 -5.36 -1.45 -49.27
N LEU A 609 -4.27 -1.48 -50.05
CA LEU A 609 -4.32 -1.40 -51.50
C LEU A 609 -4.87 -2.68 -52.13
N VAL A 610 -4.48 -3.85 -51.61
CA VAL A 610 -4.96 -5.15 -52.09
C VAL A 610 -6.43 -5.35 -51.71
N GLU A 611 -6.85 -4.88 -50.54
CA GLU A 611 -8.25 -4.87 -50.11
C GLU A 611 -9.10 -3.92 -50.97
N ALA A 612 -8.58 -2.74 -51.29
CA ALA A 612 -9.22 -1.83 -52.23
C ALA A 612 -9.38 -2.49 -53.61
N LEU A 613 -8.33 -3.10 -54.17
CA LEU A 613 -8.38 -3.84 -55.44
C LEU A 613 -9.42 -4.97 -55.39
N GLY A 614 -9.45 -5.74 -54.31
CA GLY A 614 -10.43 -6.81 -54.10
C GLY A 614 -11.86 -6.29 -54.00
N SER A 615 -12.06 -5.14 -53.36
CA SER A 615 -13.36 -4.48 -53.26
C SER A 615 -13.85 -3.94 -54.61
N LEU A 616 -12.97 -3.29 -55.37
CA LEU A 616 -13.28 -2.84 -56.74
C LEU A 616 -13.66 -4.03 -57.63
N ALA A 617 -12.93 -5.15 -57.55
CA ALA A 617 -13.26 -6.37 -58.30
C ALA A 617 -14.63 -6.94 -57.93
N LYS A 618 -14.97 -6.98 -56.64
CA LYS A 618 -16.29 -7.43 -56.15
C LYS A 618 -17.42 -6.51 -56.62
N VAL A 619 -17.21 -5.19 -56.59
CA VAL A 619 -18.18 -4.21 -57.10
C VAL A 619 -18.35 -4.36 -58.60
N GLN A 620 -17.25 -4.51 -59.36
CA GLN A 620 -17.32 -4.73 -60.81
C GLN A 620 -18.08 -6.02 -61.15
N ALA A 621 -17.84 -7.10 -60.42
CA ALA A 621 -18.52 -8.38 -60.64
C ALA A 621 -20.02 -8.34 -60.29
N SER A 622 -20.42 -7.52 -59.31
CA SER A 622 -21.81 -7.44 -58.84
C SER A 622 -22.65 -6.35 -59.52
N GLN A 623 -22.05 -5.23 -59.91
CA GLN A 623 -22.75 -4.04 -60.41
C GLN A 623 -22.36 -3.69 -61.86
N GLY A 624 -21.27 -4.25 -62.40
CA GLY A 624 -20.83 -4.02 -63.78
C GLY A 624 -20.15 -2.67 -64.05
N SER A 625 -20.08 -1.79 -63.06
CA SER A 625 -19.35 -0.52 -63.10
C SER A 625 -18.75 -0.20 -61.75
N VAL A 626 -17.58 0.42 -61.74
CA VAL A 626 -16.90 0.89 -60.53
C VAL A 626 -16.65 2.38 -60.63
N ALA A 627 -16.86 3.12 -59.55
CA ALA A 627 -16.51 4.53 -59.46
C ALA A 627 -15.97 4.85 -58.06
N PHE A 628 -14.99 5.73 -57.98
CA PHE A 628 -14.51 6.32 -56.73
C PHE A 628 -15.49 7.41 -56.29
N ARG A 629 -15.56 7.70 -54.99
CA ARG A 629 -16.50 8.74 -54.49
C ARG A 629 -16.13 10.14 -54.99
N ASN A 630 -14.85 10.38 -55.26
CA ASN A 630 -14.36 11.64 -55.79
C ASN A 630 -13.00 11.46 -56.49
N GLU A 631 -12.60 12.49 -57.21
CA GLU A 631 -11.38 12.49 -58.03
C GLU A 631 -10.08 12.49 -57.21
N ASN A 632 -10.11 12.96 -55.96
CA ASN A 632 -8.95 12.92 -55.08
C ASN A 632 -8.65 11.48 -54.64
N GLN A 633 -9.68 10.70 -54.28
CA GLN A 633 -9.51 9.28 -53.97
C GLN A 633 -8.99 8.47 -55.16
N ALA A 634 -9.47 8.77 -56.36
CA ALA A 634 -8.96 8.13 -57.58
C ALA A 634 -7.48 8.50 -57.82
N ARG A 635 -7.09 9.74 -57.56
CA ARG A 635 -5.69 10.20 -57.66
C ARG A 635 -4.79 9.53 -56.63
N ASP A 636 -5.21 9.50 -55.36
CA ASP A 636 -4.42 8.91 -54.28
C ASP A 636 -4.22 7.41 -54.53
N PHE A 637 -5.27 6.70 -54.93
CA PHE A 637 -5.18 5.29 -55.36
C PHE A 637 -4.25 5.10 -56.57
N ALA A 638 -4.28 6.00 -57.56
CA ALA A 638 -3.40 5.94 -58.72
C ALA A 638 -1.92 6.10 -58.36
N GLU A 639 -1.61 7.02 -57.44
CA GLU A 639 -0.24 7.22 -56.95
C GLU A 639 0.25 6.01 -56.14
N GLU A 640 -0.59 5.45 -55.28
CA GLU A 640 -0.26 4.25 -54.49
C GLU A 640 0.00 3.02 -55.38
N MET A 641 -0.79 2.86 -56.44
CA MET A 641 -0.55 1.83 -57.47
C MET A 641 0.81 2.03 -58.16
N LYS A 642 1.17 3.26 -58.53
CA LYS A 642 2.45 3.56 -59.19
C LYS A 642 3.64 3.35 -58.28
N GLU A 643 3.53 3.71 -57.00
CA GLU A 643 4.59 3.54 -56.01
C GLU A 643 4.89 2.06 -55.78
N ARG A 644 3.85 1.22 -55.71
CA ARG A 644 4.01 -0.20 -55.40
C ARG A 644 4.36 -1.10 -56.59
N TYR A 645 3.71 -0.86 -57.73
CA TYR A 645 3.78 -1.72 -58.91
C TYR A 645 4.52 -1.07 -60.10
N GLY A 646 4.98 0.17 -59.94
CA GLY A 646 5.75 0.93 -60.91
C GLY A 646 4.91 1.93 -61.70
N ALA A 647 5.57 3.00 -62.18
CA ALA A 647 4.92 4.14 -62.82
C ALA A 647 4.09 3.81 -64.08
N SER A 648 4.33 2.66 -64.72
CA SER A 648 3.60 2.21 -65.92
C SER A 648 2.39 1.31 -65.62
N VAL A 649 2.17 0.91 -64.36
CA VAL A 649 1.21 -0.16 -64.01
C VAL A 649 -0.20 0.07 -64.57
N LEU A 650 -0.73 1.30 -64.51
CA LEU A 650 -2.09 1.59 -64.99
C LEU A 650 -2.20 1.50 -66.52
N LYS A 651 -1.13 1.85 -67.25
CA LYS A 651 -1.05 1.69 -68.71
C LYS A 651 -0.85 0.23 -69.10
N ASP A 652 -0.10 -0.53 -68.30
CA ASP A 652 0.10 -1.96 -68.50
C ASP A 652 -1.21 -2.73 -68.29
N ILE A 653 -1.95 -2.41 -67.23
CA ILE A 653 -3.29 -2.93 -66.95
C ILE A 653 -4.24 -2.64 -68.13
N ALA A 654 -4.27 -1.41 -68.65
CA ALA A 654 -5.09 -1.05 -69.81
C ALA A 654 -4.69 -1.78 -71.11
N ALA A 655 -3.43 -2.20 -71.22
CA ALA A 655 -2.94 -3.04 -72.30
C ALA A 655 -3.27 -4.54 -72.09
N GLY A 656 -3.84 -4.92 -70.95
CA GLY A 656 -4.14 -6.30 -70.56
C GLY A 656 -2.96 -7.03 -69.88
N ARG A 657 -1.88 -6.31 -69.55
CA ARG A 657 -0.70 -6.84 -68.84
C ARG A 657 -0.89 -6.69 -67.34
N THR A 658 -1.09 -7.81 -66.64
CA THR A 658 -1.39 -7.84 -65.20
C THR A 658 -0.26 -8.41 -64.35
N GLU A 659 0.90 -8.66 -64.97
CA GLU A 659 2.05 -9.33 -64.35
C GLU A 659 2.61 -8.54 -63.16
N ALA A 660 2.53 -7.21 -63.20
CA ALA A 660 2.96 -6.36 -62.08
C ALA A 660 2.17 -6.66 -60.79
N LEU A 661 0.90 -7.01 -60.89
CA LEU A 661 0.05 -7.36 -59.74
C LEU A 661 0.38 -8.76 -59.16
N ALA A 662 1.18 -9.57 -59.86
CA ALA A 662 1.53 -10.92 -59.40
C ALA A 662 2.33 -10.93 -58.10
N LYS A 663 3.00 -9.81 -57.78
CA LYS A 663 3.72 -9.59 -56.53
C LYS A 663 2.82 -9.78 -55.31
N ASP A 664 1.58 -9.31 -55.39
CA ASP A 664 0.65 -9.28 -54.26
C ASP A 664 -0.59 -10.17 -54.49
N VAL A 665 -0.89 -10.51 -55.74
CA VAL A 665 -2.04 -11.34 -56.15
C VAL A 665 -1.55 -12.48 -57.05
N PRO A 666 -1.23 -13.66 -56.49
CA PRO A 666 -0.67 -14.78 -57.26
C PRO A 666 -1.65 -15.37 -58.27
N ASP A 667 -2.96 -15.38 -57.97
CA ASP A 667 -4.00 -15.98 -58.81
C ASP A 667 -4.26 -15.17 -60.10
N PRO A 668 -4.04 -15.75 -61.30
CA PRO A 668 -4.23 -15.05 -62.56
C PRO A 668 -5.66 -14.57 -62.83
N ALA A 669 -6.67 -15.29 -62.35
CA ALA A 669 -8.07 -14.91 -62.56
C ALA A 669 -8.46 -13.71 -61.69
N ALA A 670 -8.03 -13.70 -60.42
CA ALA A 670 -8.20 -12.56 -59.52
C ALA A 670 -7.48 -11.32 -60.04
N ARG A 671 -6.26 -11.45 -60.58
CA ARG A 671 -5.54 -10.34 -61.23
C ARG A 671 -6.32 -9.75 -62.40
N ALA A 672 -6.88 -10.60 -63.27
CA ALA A 672 -7.67 -10.15 -64.41
C ALA A 672 -8.94 -9.42 -63.96
N ALA A 673 -9.62 -9.90 -62.91
CA ALA A 673 -10.81 -9.26 -62.36
C ALA A 673 -10.51 -7.90 -61.72
N MET A 674 -9.42 -7.78 -60.95
CA MET A 674 -8.97 -6.52 -60.36
C MET A 674 -8.55 -5.51 -61.43
N ALA A 675 -7.80 -5.96 -62.44
CA ALA A 675 -7.39 -5.14 -63.58
C ALA A 675 -8.60 -4.59 -64.34
N LEU A 676 -9.62 -5.43 -64.59
CA LEU A 676 -10.85 -5.01 -65.25
C LEU A 676 -11.60 -3.94 -64.43
N ALA A 677 -11.65 -4.09 -63.11
CA ALA A 677 -12.29 -3.13 -62.23
C ALA A 677 -11.58 -1.77 -62.21
N VAL A 678 -10.24 -1.76 -62.24
CA VAL A 678 -9.44 -0.52 -62.35
C VAL A 678 -9.68 0.19 -63.68
N VAL A 679 -9.75 -0.56 -64.79
CA VAL A 679 -10.08 0.01 -66.11
C VAL A 679 -11.50 0.54 -66.15
N SER A 680 -12.46 -0.17 -65.56
CA SER A 680 -13.85 0.30 -65.49
C SER A 680 -13.97 1.60 -64.69
N ALA A 681 -13.25 1.73 -63.57
CA ALA A 681 -13.18 2.96 -62.79
C ALA A 681 -12.57 4.14 -63.55
N ALA A 682 -11.63 3.88 -64.46
CA ALA A 682 -10.98 4.92 -65.26
C ALA A 682 -11.91 5.56 -66.31
N LYS A 683 -13.10 5.01 -66.55
CA LYS A 683 -14.11 5.63 -67.42
C LYS A 683 -14.70 6.89 -66.80
N GLU A 684 -14.88 6.89 -65.47
CA GLU A 684 -15.45 8.01 -64.71
C GLU A 684 -14.37 8.90 -64.06
N HIS A 685 -13.13 8.40 -63.92
CA HIS A 685 -12.04 9.07 -63.21
C HIS A 685 -10.76 9.21 -64.04
N PRO A 686 -10.57 10.34 -64.74
CA PRO A 686 -9.35 10.61 -65.53
C PRO A 686 -8.04 10.60 -64.72
N SER A 687 -8.10 10.81 -63.39
CA SER A 687 -6.91 10.77 -62.52
C SER A 687 -6.27 9.39 -62.39
N LEU A 688 -6.95 8.33 -62.84
CA LEU A 688 -6.36 6.99 -63.01
C LEU A 688 -5.43 6.90 -64.24
N GLY A 689 -5.23 8.01 -64.96
CA GLY A 689 -4.20 8.12 -66.00
C GLY A 689 -4.59 7.54 -67.37
N LEU A 690 -5.88 7.28 -67.57
CA LEU A 690 -6.50 6.91 -68.85
C LEU A 690 -7.63 7.89 -69.15
N SER A 691 -7.83 8.22 -70.43
CA SER A 691 -9.05 8.90 -70.85
C SER A 691 -10.23 7.93 -70.86
N ALA A 692 -11.46 8.46 -70.73
CA ALA A 692 -12.68 7.63 -70.75
C ALA A 692 -12.77 6.75 -72.01
N HIS A 693 -12.33 7.27 -73.16
CA HIS A 693 -12.30 6.52 -74.42
C HIS A 693 -11.24 5.41 -74.41
N GLU A 694 -10.05 5.65 -73.86
CA GLU A 694 -9.00 4.63 -73.71
C GLU A 694 -9.43 3.53 -72.74
N ALA A 695 -10.10 3.90 -71.65
CA ALA A 695 -10.63 2.96 -70.66
C ALA A 695 -11.74 2.06 -71.26
N GLU A 696 -12.67 2.64 -72.03
CA GLU A 696 -13.73 1.89 -72.72
C GLU A 696 -13.17 0.89 -73.74
N VAL A 697 -12.18 1.31 -74.54
CA VAL A 697 -11.49 0.42 -75.51
C VAL A 697 -10.74 -0.70 -74.79
N ALA A 698 -10.09 -0.40 -73.67
CA ALA A 698 -9.39 -1.38 -72.85
C ALA A 698 -10.35 -2.39 -72.20
N GLU A 699 -11.47 -1.93 -71.64
CA GLU A 699 -12.49 -2.76 -71.02
C GLU A 699 -13.08 -3.76 -72.02
N HIS A 700 -13.51 -3.29 -73.20
CA HIS A 700 -14.03 -4.16 -74.26
C HIS A 700 -13.01 -5.21 -74.72
N ARG A 701 -11.74 -4.84 -74.81
CA ARG A 701 -10.66 -5.77 -75.16
C ARG A 701 -10.49 -6.86 -74.09
N MET A 702 -10.47 -6.48 -72.81
CA MET A 702 -10.28 -7.41 -71.70
C MET A 702 -11.46 -8.38 -71.55
N VAL A 703 -12.70 -7.89 -71.73
CA VAL A 703 -13.90 -8.74 -71.74
C VAL A 703 -13.88 -9.72 -72.92
N ALA A 704 -13.50 -9.24 -74.12
CA ALA A 704 -13.37 -10.11 -75.29
C ALA A 704 -12.29 -11.19 -75.09
N GLN A 705 -11.12 -10.85 -74.53
CA GLN A 705 -10.04 -11.81 -74.23
C GLN A 705 -10.41 -12.82 -73.15
N SER A 706 -11.26 -12.43 -72.20
CA SER A 706 -11.78 -13.31 -71.15
C SER A 706 -12.75 -14.36 -71.72
N ALA A 707 -13.54 -13.99 -72.73
CA ALA A 707 -14.48 -14.88 -73.41
C ALA A 707 -13.82 -15.93 -74.34
N THR A 708 -12.57 -15.70 -74.78
CA THR A 708 -11.83 -16.61 -75.68
C THR A 708 -10.98 -17.66 -74.96
N ARG A 709 -10.94 -17.68 -73.62
CA ARG A 709 -10.15 -18.62 -72.82
C ARG A 709 -11.01 -19.83 -72.40
N PRO A 710 -10.72 -21.08 -72.85
CA PRO A 710 -11.49 -22.24 -72.42
C PRO A 710 -11.21 -22.57 -70.93
N PRO A 711 -12.19 -23.10 -70.18
CA PRO A 711 -12.01 -23.46 -68.78
C PRO A 711 -11.05 -24.65 -68.65
N GLU A 712 -9.96 -24.48 -67.91
CA GLU A 712 -9.06 -25.60 -67.56
C GLU A 712 -9.77 -26.55 -66.60
N HIS A 713 -10.04 -27.75 -67.11
CA HIS A 713 -10.57 -28.86 -66.35
C HIS A 713 -9.57 -29.36 -65.30
N VAL A 714 -10.10 -29.56 -64.10
CA VAL A 714 -9.67 -30.51 -63.06
C VAL A 714 -8.94 -31.73 -63.66
N ARG A 715 -7.63 -31.84 -63.43
CA ARG A 715 -6.94 -33.14 -63.42
C ARG A 715 -6.82 -33.62 -61.99
N ALA A 716 -7.71 -34.54 -61.62
CA ALA A 716 -7.55 -35.36 -60.42
C ALA A 716 -6.76 -36.65 -60.74
N HIS A 717 -5.96 -37.07 -59.76
CA HIS A 717 -5.27 -38.36 -59.58
C HIS A 717 -4.02 -38.59 -60.46
N ALA A 718 -2.92 -39.17 -59.97
CA ALA A 718 -2.79 -40.24 -58.97
C ALA A 718 -1.42 -40.28 -58.25
N HIS A 719 -1.44 -40.86 -57.03
CA HIS A 719 -0.41 -41.66 -56.34
C HIS A 719 1.10 -41.40 -56.58
N ASP A 720 1.83 -41.11 -55.50
CA ASP A 720 2.62 -42.20 -54.89
C ASP A 720 2.84 -42.00 -53.38
N ARG A 721 2.45 -43.03 -52.62
CA ARG A 721 2.87 -43.30 -51.25
C ARG A 721 3.83 -44.48 -51.40
N ASN A 722 5.12 -44.25 -51.16
CA ASN A 722 5.99 -45.20 -50.46
C ASN A 722 7.40 -44.65 -50.41
N GLN A 723 7.88 -44.35 -49.21
CA GLN A 723 9.05 -45.04 -48.68
C GLN A 723 9.20 -44.71 -47.19
N ASP A 724 8.85 -45.71 -46.37
CA ASP A 724 9.62 -46.01 -45.17
C ASP A 724 11.10 -46.14 -45.56
N ARG A 725 11.97 -45.40 -44.86
CA ARG A 725 13.30 -45.87 -44.47
C ARG A 725 13.92 -44.91 -43.45
N GLU A 726 14.10 -45.45 -42.25
CA GLU A 726 15.27 -45.29 -41.37
C GLU A 726 16.21 -44.12 -41.70
N PHE A 727 16.26 -43.12 -40.82
CA PHE A 727 17.41 -42.78 -39.97
C PHE A 727 17.04 -41.69 -38.96
#